data_AF-A0A5B9R194-F1
#
_entry.id   AF-A0A5B9R194-F1
#
_cell.length_a   1.000
_cell.length_b   1.000
_cell.length_c   1.000
_cell.angle_alpha   90.00
_cell.angle_beta   90.00
_cell.angle_gamma   90.00
#
_symmetry.space_group_name_H-M   'P 1'
#
loop_
_entity.id
_entity.type
_entity.pdbx_description
1 polymer ?
#
loop_
_entity_poly.entity_id
_entity_poly.type
_entity_poly.pdbx_seq_one_letter_code
_entity_poly.pdbx_strand_id
1 'polypeptide(L)'
;MNTYTSFWPALCCAMISLLIPPAAGAQDSFLDAETAAIQAAAERVAEAVVRIELVGVVEAEGEVRADAPSVGTVIDPEGWVIASSQVTAQPAASILIVKSDGSRQAARVVAKDTSRELVLLKTESETPMAAVDLPTEISPVVGQYAIAVGRVAGAERPSISVGIISALGRLKGRALQTDARVSPVYYGGPLLDIHGRIVGILVPAMPDAAGADEKAGWYDAGIAFAIPVDGIAKRLETMKAGNDIHPGLLGIVASSSDPFAADTKIDAVRPRSPADRAGLLPNDEITRVAGVPVSHHYEIRQQLGRFDAGDEVTLDVQRDGQTLELKATLAETIPPLELQAVGLYASQTEQAVQVTGVQPDSPAAEAGVAVGDQLVQLDQQRIESLDSLRKRIATADPEVAMSLSLLRDEQQQTVELRSVAVAGPLAALPVEQSNAAEDGEAADAVKPGDWTVADLTLPDVANQAFYYAPKNTDQMPPRGLLLVLLDPGQQKTSEALNRWQADARALGVVVAVVTPADERRWTPGEADVVGRVATQLSKRMGLDRASIGVTGDQKGPSFAMALVAALTEKEVISGVAAIGELKPPAIRLRENDPELPLQLALAITADAELPGWAGVLPKIGYPIVRTSNTQPRTLLQWVRTLSRL
;
A
#
# COMPACT_ATOMS: atom_id res chain seq x y z
N MET A 1 -95.49 -29.36 57.18
CA MET A 1 -96.65 -28.46 57.42
C MET A 1 -96.76 -27.51 56.23
N ASN A 2 -97.97 -27.13 55.82
CA ASN A 2 -98.19 -26.30 54.64
C ASN A 2 -98.17 -24.80 54.96
N THR A 3 -97.62 -23.99 54.05
CA THR A 3 -98.21 -22.78 53.40
C THR A 3 -97.12 -22.19 52.47
N TYR A 4 -97.31 -22.10 51.14
CA TYR A 4 -98.06 -21.07 50.39
C TYR A 4 -97.53 -19.64 50.63
N THR A 5 -97.18 -18.81 49.63
CA THR A 5 -97.32 -18.84 48.14
C THR A 5 -95.94 -18.51 47.45
N SER A 6 -95.71 -18.05 46.20
CA SER A 6 -96.53 -17.63 45.02
C SER A 6 -95.74 -17.63 43.68
N PHE A 7 -96.37 -18.13 42.60
CA PHE A 7 -96.21 -17.71 41.18
C PHE A 7 -94.86 -17.87 40.42
N TRP A 8 -94.89 -17.57 39.11
CA TRP A 8 -94.20 -18.32 38.03
C TRP A 8 -93.48 -17.39 36.98
N PRO A 9 -93.14 -17.76 35.71
CA PRO A 9 -91.77 -17.56 35.17
C PRO A 9 -91.62 -16.53 34.03
N ALA A 10 -90.37 -16.22 33.65
CA ALA A 10 -90.00 -15.84 32.28
C ALA A 10 -88.49 -16.03 31.99
N LEU A 11 -88.11 -16.05 30.70
CA LEU A 11 -86.75 -16.16 30.18
C LEU A 11 -85.82 -15.00 30.59
N CYS A 12 -84.51 -15.27 30.70
CA CYS A 12 -83.52 -14.45 30.00
C CYS A 12 -82.20 -15.22 29.74
N CYS A 13 -81.41 -14.72 28.80
CA CYS A 13 -80.11 -15.29 28.40
C CYS A 13 -78.95 -14.73 29.25
N ALA A 14 -77.83 -15.46 29.35
CA ALA A 14 -76.49 -14.96 28.98
C ALA A 14 -75.37 -15.97 29.31
N MET A 15 -74.26 -15.86 28.58
CA MET A 15 -72.98 -16.47 28.93
C MET A 15 -72.36 -15.74 30.13
N ILE A 16 -71.74 -16.47 31.07
CA ILE A 16 -70.72 -15.88 31.95
C ILE A 16 -69.38 -16.03 31.23
N SER A 17 -69.05 -15.01 30.42
CA SER A 17 -67.76 -14.87 29.75
C SER A 17 -66.69 -14.32 30.70
N LEU A 18 -65.42 -14.42 30.29
CA LEU A 18 -64.25 -14.03 31.08
C LEU A 18 -64.32 -12.59 31.62
N LEU A 19 -63.86 -12.41 32.85
CA LEU A 19 -63.35 -11.14 33.38
C LEU A 19 -61.91 -11.31 33.86
N ILE A 20 -61.03 -11.66 32.92
CA ILE A 20 -59.59 -11.37 33.03
C ILE A 20 -59.40 -9.98 32.42
N PRO A 21 -58.84 -8.99 33.13
CA PRO A 21 -58.55 -7.69 32.53
C PRO A 21 -57.50 -7.84 31.41
N PRO A 22 -57.56 -7.02 30.34
CA PRO A 22 -56.66 -7.15 29.21
C PRO A 22 -55.21 -6.84 29.61
N ALA A 23 -54.25 -7.44 28.90
CA ALA A 23 -52.81 -7.34 29.20
C ALA A 23 -52.18 -5.93 29.01
N ALA A 24 -52.97 -4.92 28.63
CA ALA A 24 -52.53 -3.55 28.34
C ALA A 24 -51.71 -2.94 29.48
N GLY A 25 -52.25 -2.90 30.71
CA GLY A 25 -51.57 -2.24 31.83
C GLY A 25 -50.23 -2.87 32.26
N ALA A 26 -49.95 -4.11 31.87
CA ALA A 26 -48.63 -4.73 32.05
C ALA A 26 -47.65 -4.26 30.95
N GLN A 27 -48.13 -4.15 29.71
CA GLN A 27 -47.36 -3.65 28.57
C GLN A 27 -47.02 -2.16 28.70
N ASP A 28 -47.97 -1.35 29.16
CA ASP A 28 -47.74 0.07 29.47
C ASP A 28 -46.62 0.23 30.52
N SER A 29 -46.69 -0.55 31.62
CA SER A 29 -45.68 -0.52 32.69
C SER A 29 -44.27 -0.98 32.25
N PHE A 30 -44.17 -1.79 31.19
CA PHE A 30 -42.89 -2.18 30.60
C PHE A 30 -42.30 -1.03 29.78
N LEU A 31 -43.10 -0.37 28.95
CA LEU A 31 -42.67 0.75 28.09
C LEU A 31 -42.26 1.97 28.93
N ASP A 32 -42.96 2.23 30.05
CA ASP A 32 -42.56 3.25 31.03
C ASP A 32 -41.20 2.91 31.67
N ALA A 33 -40.96 1.65 32.03
CA ALA A 33 -39.70 1.19 32.63
C ALA A 33 -38.53 1.22 31.63
N GLU A 34 -38.77 0.83 30.37
CA GLU A 34 -37.80 0.95 29.26
C GLU A 34 -37.43 2.42 29.02
N THR A 35 -38.43 3.30 28.94
CA THR A 35 -38.24 4.74 28.77
C THR A 35 -37.45 5.35 29.93
N ALA A 36 -37.77 4.99 31.17
CA ALA A 36 -37.05 5.44 32.36
C ALA A 36 -35.60 4.93 32.41
N ALA A 37 -35.35 3.69 31.99
CA ALA A 37 -34.00 3.13 31.91
C ALA A 37 -33.14 3.85 30.85
N ILE A 38 -33.69 4.10 29.65
CA ILE A 38 -33.01 4.84 28.59
C ILE A 38 -32.66 6.27 29.03
N GLN A 39 -33.59 6.96 29.70
CA GLN A 39 -33.34 8.30 30.23
C GLN A 39 -32.28 8.29 31.33
N ALA A 40 -32.36 7.37 32.30
CA ALA A 40 -31.38 7.25 33.38
C ALA A 40 -29.98 6.85 32.87
N ALA A 41 -29.90 6.06 31.80
CA ALA A 41 -28.64 5.69 31.15
C ALA A 41 -27.95 6.92 30.54
N ALA A 42 -28.68 7.73 29.75
CA ALA A 42 -28.14 8.94 29.15
C ALA A 42 -27.82 10.04 30.16
N GLU A 43 -28.66 10.23 31.19
CA GLU A 43 -28.46 11.25 32.22
C GLU A 43 -27.15 11.01 33.01
N ARG A 44 -26.77 9.74 33.26
CA ARG A 44 -25.51 9.40 33.97
C ARG A 44 -24.27 9.99 33.30
N VAL A 45 -24.25 10.11 31.97
CA VAL A 45 -23.09 10.64 31.22
C VAL A 45 -23.31 12.09 30.75
N ALA A 46 -24.46 12.70 31.01
CA ALA A 46 -24.88 13.94 30.37
C ALA A 46 -23.90 15.11 30.55
N GLU A 47 -23.28 15.26 31.72
CA GLU A 47 -22.29 16.31 31.99
C GLU A 47 -20.92 16.02 31.39
N ALA A 48 -20.57 14.74 31.22
CA ALA A 48 -19.32 14.30 30.61
C ALA A 48 -19.35 14.31 29.06
N VAL A 49 -20.54 14.44 28.45
CA VAL A 49 -20.68 14.65 27.00
C VAL A 49 -20.63 16.14 26.68
N VAL A 50 -19.49 16.60 26.16
CA VAL A 50 -19.19 18.01 25.87
C VAL A 50 -19.27 18.30 24.36
N ARG A 51 -19.55 19.54 23.97
CA ARG A 51 -19.44 19.97 22.55
C ARG A 51 -18.02 20.44 22.27
N ILE A 52 -17.55 20.21 21.05
CA ILE A 52 -16.29 20.75 20.54
C ILE A 52 -16.60 21.81 19.48
N GLU A 53 -15.88 22.93 19.54
CA GLU A 53 -16.08 24.13 18.71
C GLU A 53 -14.71 24.56 18.15
N LEU A 54 -14.48 24.37 16.86
CA LEU A 54 -13.25 24.81 16.18
C LEU A 54 -13.35 26.30 15.81
N VAL A 55 -12.24 27.02 15.92
CA VAL A 55 -12.16 28.45 15.59
C VAL A 55 -11.07 28.69 14.56
N GLY A 56 -11.36 29.48 13.52
CA GLY A 56 -10.39 29.85 12.50
C GLY A 56 -9.97 28.68 11.60
N VAL A 57 -10.92 27.82 11.24
CA VAL A 57 -10.74 26.79 10.20
C VAL A 57 -10.65 27.48 8.84
N VAL A 58 -9.75 27.02 7.96
CA VAL A 58 -9.48 27.62 6.65
C VAL A 58 -9.72 26.61 5.53
N GLU A 59 -10.73 26.86 4.69
CA GLU A 59 -10.96 26.07 3.48
C GLU A 59 -10.07 26.53 2.30
N ALA A 60 -9.95 25.68 1.28
CA ALA A 60 -9.06 25.88 0.13
C ALA A 60 -9.38 27.12 -0.74
N GLU A 61 -10.55 27.74 -0.58
CA GLU A 61 -10.97 28.96 -1.30
C GLU A 61 -11.04 30.22 -0.39
N GLY A 62 -10.70 30.10 0.91
CA GLY A 62 -10.43 31.24 1.79
C GLY A 62 -11.63 31.88 2.51
N GLU A 63 -12.85 31.36 2.39
CA GLU A 63 -13.94 31.72 3.30
C GLU A 63 -13.79 31.02 4.67
N VAL A 64 -14.22 31.70 5.74
CA VAL A 64 -14.25 31.15 7.11
C VAL A 64 -15.70 30.84 7.49
N ARG A 65 -16.05 29.56 7.54
CA ARG A 65 -17.40 29.10 7.88
C ARG A 65 -17.58 28.90 9.39
N ALA A 66 -18.81 29.05 9.88
CA ALA A 66 -19.21 28.51 11.18
C ALA A 66 -19.21 26.97 11.14
N ASP A 67 -18.60 26.38 12.17
CA ASP A 67 -18.08 25.01 12.21
C ASP A 67 -19.15 23.89 12.24
N ALA A 68 -18.76 22.67 11.88
CA ALA A 68 -19.58 21.47 11.99
C ALA A 68 -19.50 20.92 13.43
N PRO A 69 -20.58 20.98 14.24
CA PRO A 69 -20.51 20.66 15.67
C PRO A 69 -20.14 19.20 15.91
N SER A 70 -18.99 18.98 16.55
CA SER A 70 -18.50 17.68 17.00
C SER A 70 -18.65 17.54 18.53
N VAL A 71 -18.47 16.34 19.04
CA VAL A 71 -18.66 15.99 20.46
C VAL A 71 -17.37 15.40 21.04
N GLY A 72 -17.18 15.60 22.33
CA GLY A 72 -16.18 14.91 23.12
C GLY A 72 -16.80 14.17 24.29
N THR A 73 -16.18 13.07 24.70
CA THR A 73 -16.47 12.37 25.95
C THR A 73 -15.34 12.66 26.93
N VAL A 74 -15.66 13.28 28.06
CA VAL A 74 -14.72 13.52 29.17
C VAL A 74 -14.48 12.19 29.87
N ILE A 75 -13.21 11.79 29.96
CA ILE A 75 -12.80 10.45 30.45
C ILE A 75 -11.99 10.50 31.75
N ASP A 76 -11.69 11.70 32.24
CA ASP A 76 -10.87 11.93 33.41
C ASP A 76 -11.21 13.32 34.01
N PRO A 77 -11.41 13.45 35.33
CA PRO A 77 -11.74 14.73 35.96
C PRO A 77 -10.69 15.84 35.76
N GLU A 78 -9.43 15.51 35.40
CA GLU A 78 -8.40 16.48 35.04
C GLU A 78 -8.62 17.19 33.69
N GLY A 79 -9.69 16.84 32.95
CA GLY A 79 -10.02 17.44 31.65
C GLY A 79 -9.39 16.72 30.46
N TRP A 80 -9.18 15.41 30.56
CA TRP A 80 -8.89 14.57 29.39
C TRP A 80 -10.19 14.23 28.66
N VAL A 81 -10.22 14.45 27.35
CA VAL A 81 -11.42 14.31 26.51
C VAL A 81 -11.08 13.52 25.25
N ILE A 82 -11.84 12.45 24.98
CA ILE A 82 -11.75 11.72 23.71
C ILE A 82 -12.75 12.31 22.71
N ALA A 83 -12.29 12.52 21.49
CA ALA A 83 -13.06 13.08 20.38
C ALA A 83 -12.90 12.25 19.10
N SER A 84 -13.75 12.51 18.11
CA SER A 84 -13.60 12.01 16.74
C SER A 84 -12.42 12.68 16.02
N SER A 85 -11.72 11.95 15.13
CA SER A 85 -10.66 12.48 14.26
C SER A 85 -11.08 13.68 13.41
N GLN A 86 -12.39 13.83 13.15
CA GLN A 86 -12.99 14.98 12.47
C GLN A 86 -12.59 16.33 13.09
N VAL A 87 -12.37 16.39 14.41
CA VAL A 87 -11.85 17.56 15.15
C VAL A 87 -10.47 18.03 14.65
N THR A 88 -9.73 17.17 13.95
CA THR A 88 -8.41 17.48 13.38
C THR A 88 -8.33 17.24 11.86
N ALA A 89 -9.48 17.10 11.18
CA ALA A 89 -9.55 16.84 9.73
C ALA A 89 -9.19 18.08 8.88
N GLN A 90 -9.26 19.28 9.45
CA GLN A 90 -8.71 20.52 8.88
C GLN A 90 -7.92 21.27 9.97
N PRO A 91 -6.94 22.12 9.61
CA PRO A 91 -6.26 22.98 10.57
C PRO A 91 -7.22 24.02 11.18
N ALA A 92 -7.23 24.13 12.50
CA ALA A 92 -7.97 25.14 13.25
C ALA A 92 -7.00 26.01 14.06
N ALA A 93 -7.30 27.30 14.22
CA ALA A 93 -6.50 28.22 15.03
C ALA A 93 -6.66 27.97 16.55
N SER A 94 -7.82 27.46 16.99
CA SER A 94 -7.99 26.87 18.32
C SER A 94 -9.12 25.85 18.36
N ILE A 95 -9.06 24.98 19.38
CA ILE A 95 -10.09 23.98 19.71
C ILE A 95 -10.68 24.38 21.07
N LEU A 96 -12.00 24.53 21.15
CA LEU A 96 -12.70 24.86 22.40
C LEU A 96 -13.60 23.71 22.84
N ILE A 97 -13.46 23.30 24.10
CA ILE A 97 -14.41 22.42 24.80
C ILE A 97 -15.52 23.31 25.36
N VAL A 98 -16.78 22.92 25.13
CA VAL A 98 -17.97 23.61 25.65
C VAL A 98 -18.77 22.66 26.53
N LYS A 99 -18.84 22.98 27.82
CA LYS A 99 -19.50 22.15 28.84
C LYS A 99 -21.03 22.32 28.84
N SER A 100 -21.72 21.51 29.64
CA SER A 100 -23.18 21.54 29.84
C SER A 100 -23.69 22.91 30.31
N ASP A 101 -22.91 23.64 31.10
CA ASP A 101 -23.17 25.02 31.56
C ASP A 101 -22.95 26.10 30.49
N GLY A 102 -22.49 25.73 29.29
CA GLY A 102 -22.16 26.64 28.20
C GLY A 102 -20.82 27.37 28.34
N SER A 103 -20.06 27.13 29.41
CA SER A 103 -18.70 27.66 29.57
C SER A 103 -17.75 27.03 28.56
N ARG A 104 -16.73 27.80 28.15
CA ARG A 104 -15.75 27.42 27.12
C ARG A 104 -14.35 27.36 27.71
N GLN A 105 -13.62 26.29 27.40
CA GLN A 105 -12.23 26.11 27.81
C GLN A 105 -11.39 25.72 26.59
N ALA A 106 -10.18 26.28 26.46
CA ALA A 106 -9.27 25.91 25.38
C ALA A 106 -8.74 24.48 25.57
N ALA A 107 -8.58 23.74 24.47
CA ALA A 107 -7.97 22.42 24.46
C ALA A 107 -6.81 22.35 23.47
N ARG A 108 -5.89 21.44 23.75
CA ARG A 108 -4.84 21.01 22.84
C ARG A 108 -5.03 19.54 22.47
N VAL A 109 -4.68 19.18 21.24
CA VAL A 109 -4.40 17.79 20.86
C VAL A 109 -3.19 17.32 21.68
N VAL A 110 -3.29 16.12 22.25
CA VAL A 110 -2.15 15.45 22.91
C VAL A 110 -1.67 14.25 22.10
N ALA A 111 -2.60 13.44 21.59
CA ALA A 111 -2.30 12.32 20.69
C ALA A 111 -3.51 11.97 19.80
N LYS A 112 -3.28 11.24 18.72
CA LYS A 112 -4.28 10.73 17.78
C LYS A 112 -4.22 9.21 17.71
N ASP A 113 -5.38 8.56 17.55
CA ASP A 113 -5.46 7.16 17.16
C ASP A 113 -5.96 7.09 15.71
N THR A 114 -5.00 6.94 14.80
CA THR A 114 -5.23 6.79 13.34
C THR A 114 -5.66 5.37 12.95
N SER A 115 -5.60 4.41 13.88
CA SER A 115 -6.23 3.10 13.72
C SER A 115 -7.75 3.17 13.89
N ARG A 116 -8.24 4.07 14.75
CA ARG A 116 -9.61 4.05 15.30
C ARG A 116 -10.40 5.35 15.08
N GLU A 117 -9.83 6.33 14.38
CA GLU A 117 -10.45 7.63 14.09
C GLU A 117 -10.78 8.43 15.37
N LEU A 118 -9.88 8.40 16.36
CA LEU A 118 -10.03 9.10 17.64
C LEU A 118 -8.89 10.10 17.89
N VAL A 119 -9.16 11.08 18.75
CA VAL A 119 -8.18 12.07 19.21
C VAL A 119 -8.30 12.25 20.72
N LEU A 120 -7.17 12.27 21.42
CA LEU A 120 -7.10 12.65 22.82
C LEU A 120 -6.79 14.15 22.93
N LEU A 121 -7.72 14.88 23.54
CA LEU A 121 -7.59 16.29 23.89
C LEU A 121 -7.31 16.45 25.38
N LYS A 122 -6.55 17.48 25.75
CA LYS A 122 -6.43 17.97 27.13
C LYS A 122 -6.92 19.41 27.19
N THR A 123 -7.82 19.69 28.12
CA THR A 123 -8.21 21.04 28.54
C THR A 123 -7.82 21.27 30.00
N GLU A 124 -7.61 22.52 30.39
CA GLU A 124 -7.31 22.89 31.78
C GLU A 124 -8.57 23.38 32.48
N SER A 125 -8.87 22.85 33.67
CA SER A 125 -10.06 23.20 34.45
C SER A 125 -9.72 23.47 35.91
N GLU A 126 -10.27 24.56 36.45
CA GLU A 126 -10.11 24.96 37.85
C GLU A 126 -10.95 24.09 38.80
N THR A 127 -11.95 23.39 38.27
CA THR A 127 -12.80 22.43 38.99
C THR A 127 -12.74 21.05 38.32
N PRO A 128 -12.80 19.95 39.07
CA PRO A 128 -12.88 18.61 38.49
C PRO A 128 -14.07 18.47 37.54
N MET A 129 -13.82 17.95 36.33
CA MET A 129 -14.88 17.74 35.35
C MET A 129 -15.64 16.44 35.63
N ALA A 130 -16.94 16.42 35.32
CA ALA A 130 -17.69 15.17 35.24
C ALA A 130 -17.08 14.29 34.14
N ALA A 131 -16.78 13.04 34.48
CA ALA A 131 -16.06 12.10 33.62
C ALA A 131 -16.76 10.73 33.60
N VAL A 132 -16.49 9.95 32.56
CA VAL A 132 -17.04 8.59 32.40
C VAL A 132 -16.04 7.52 32.82
N ASP A 133 -16.54 6.40 33.37
CA ASP A 133 -15.72 5.20 33.58
C ASP A 133 -15.34 4.56 32.24
N LEU A 134 -14.04 4.28 32.04
CA LEU A 134 -13.51 3.52 30.90
C LEU A 134 -13.11 2.09 31.36
N PRO A 135 -14.02 1.10 31.29
CA PRO A 135 -13.69 -0.26 31.71
C PRO A 135 -12.69 -0.92 30.74
N THR A 136 -11.68 -1.60 31.30
CA THR A 136 -10.63 -2.31 30.54
C THR A 136 -11.08 -3.62 29.91
N GLU A 137 -12.31 -4.05 30.18
CA GLU A 137 -12.98 -5.22 29.59
C GLU A 137 -14.48 -4.92 29.42
N ILE A 138 -15.06 -5.35 28.29
CA ILE A 138 -16.51 -5.32 28.04
C ILE A 138 -16.96 -6.61 27.34
N SER A 139 -18.27 -6.86 27.31
CA SER A 139 -18.85 -7.99 26.58
C SER A 139 -20.18 -7.59 25.92
N PRO A 140 -20.14 -6.75 24.86
CA PRO A 140 -21.35 -6.35 24.13
C PRO A 140 -21.93 -7.52 23.34
N VAL A 141 -23.24 -7.73 23.45
CA VAL A 141 -23.99 -8.82 22.82
C VAL A 141 -24.81 -8.28 21.65
N VAL A 142 -24.78 -8.96 20.49
CA VAL A 142 -25.60 -8.60 19.34
C VAL A 142 -27.09 -8.71 19.71
N GLY A 143 -27.86 -7.67 19.41
CA GLY A 143 -29.27 -7.53 19.80
C GLY A 143 -29.51 -6.84 21.15
N GLN A 144 -28.47 -6.53 21.94
CA GLN A 144 -28.65 -5.67 23.12
C GLN A 144 -28.91 -4.22 22.71
N TYR A 145 -29.66 -3.46 23.52
CA TYR A 145 -29.84 -2.01 23.35
C TYR A 145 -28.52 -1.26 23.26
N ALA A 146 -28.48 -0.28 22.36
CA ALA A 146 -27.39 0.64 22.14
C ALA A 146 -27.93 2.08 22.16
N ILE A 147 -27.49 2.89 23.11
CA ILE A 147 -27.96 4.26 23.34
C ILE A 147 -26.81 5.22 23.00
N ALA A 148 -26.91 5.88 21.85
CA ALA A 148 -25.96 6.88 21.39
C ALA A 148 -26.27 8.23 22.05
N VAL A 149 -25.26 8.86 22.64
CA VAL A 149 -25.39 10.15 23.33
C VAL A 149 -24.51 11.21 22.66
N GLY A 150 -25.09 12.36 22.37
CA GLY A 150 -24.45 13.49 21.69
C GLY A 150 -24.86 14.84 22.28
N ARG A 151 -24.38 15.96 21.75
CA ARG A 151 -24.75 17.31 22.25
C ARG A 151 -24.80 18.35 21.13
N VAL A 152 -26.00 18.90 20.92
CA VAL A 152 -26.27 19.97 19.95
C VAL A 152 -26.02 21.36 20.57
N ALA A 153 -25.73 22.37 19.74
CA ALA A 153 -25.57 23.75 20.20
C ALA A 153 -26.85 24.29 20.86
N GLY A 154 -26.71 24.93 22.03
CA GLY A 154 -27.82 25.50 22.79
C GLY A 154 -28.68 24.51 23.59
N ALA A 155 -28.37 23.21 23.57
CA ALA A 155 -29.12 22.21 24.32
C ALA A 155 -28.57 21.98 25.73
N GLU A 156 -29.41 22.17 26.76
CA GLU A 156 -29.11 21.86 28.16
C GLU A 156 -28.88 20.35 28.35
N ARG A 157 -29.80 19.52 27.81
CA ARG A 157 -29.73 18.06 27.82
C ARG A 157 -28.99 17.51 26.59
N PRO A 158 -28.34 16.34 26.69
CA PRO A 158 -27.78 15.67 25.54
C PRO A 158 -28.86 15.24 24.54
N SER A 159 -28.46 15.07 23.28
CA SER A 159 -29.26 14.38 22.26
C SER A 159 -29.07 12.88 22.40
N ILE A 160 -30.16 12.12 22.29
CA ILE A 160 -30.19 10.68 22.51
C ILE A 160 -30.76 10.01 21.26
N SER A 161 -30.12 8.94 20.81
CA SER A 161 -30.59 8.08 19.73
C SER A 161 -30.46 6.62 20.16
N VAL A 162 -31.47 5.80 19.90
CA VAL A 162 -31.56 4.42 20.41
C VAL A 162 -31.66 3.43 19.26
N GLY A 163 -30.94 2.32 19.38
CA GLY A 163 -31.00 1.15 18.52
C GLY A 163 -30.49 -0.07 19.28
N ILE A 164 -29.86 -1.00 18.58
CA ILE A 164 -29.21 -2.20 19.12
C ILE A 164 -27.75 -2.30 18.64
N ILE A 165 -26.94 -3.15 19.30
CA ILE A 165 -25.68 -3.62 18.73
C ILE A 165 -26.00 -4.62 17.61
N SER A 166 -25.79 -4.22 16.36
CA SER A 166 -26.13 -5.02 15.17
C SER A 166 -25.04 -6.03 14.80
N ALA A 167 -23.77 -5.69 15.05
CA ALA A 167 -22.63 -6.59 14.78
C ALA A 167 -21.38 -6.20 15.59
N LEU A 168 -20.42 -7.13 15.68
CA LEU A 168 -19.13 -6.97 16.34
C LEU A 168 -17.99 -7.11 15.32
N GLY A 169 -16.79 -6.59 15.65
CA GLY A 169 -15.57 -6.82 14.85
C GLY A 169 -15.60 -6.23 13.44
N ARG A 170 -16.36 -5.16 13.22
CA ARG A 170 -16.42 -4.40 11.96
C ARG A 170 -15.19 -3.49 11.84
N LEU A 171 -15.02 -2.81 10.70
CA LEU A 171 -13.86 -1.93 10.41
C LEU A 171 -12.50 -2.60 10.76
N LYS A 172 -12.12 -3.63 9.99
CA LYS A 172 -10.92 -4.45 10.22
C LYS A 172 -10.80 -5.02 11.65
N GLY A 173 -11.91 -5.48 12.23
CA GLY A 173 -11.91 -6.07 13.57
C GLY A 173 -11.99 -5.08 14.74
N ARG A 174 -11.99 -3.77 14.48
CA ARG A 174 -11.85 -2.69 15.48
C ARG A 174 -13.16 -2.14 16.05
N ALA A 175 -14.30 -2.32 15.39
CA ALA A 175 -15.53 -1.58 15.71
C ALA A 175 -16.73 -2.46 16.07
N LEU A 176 -17.57 -1.94 16.97
CA LEU A 176 -18.97 -2.31 17.12
C LEU A 176 -19.78 -1.64 16.01
N GLN A 177 -20.87 -2.27 15.56
CA GLN A 177 -21.86 -1.66 14.68
C GLN A 177 -23.20 -1.57 15.40
N THR A 178 -23.92 -0.46 15.19
CA THR A 178 -25.27 -0.21 15.69
C THR A 178 -26.15 0.40 14.59
N ASP A 179 -27.47 0.25 14.73
CA ASP A 179 -28.49 0.89 13.91
C ASP A 179 -29.09 2.15 14.58
N ALA A 180 -28.58 2.53 15.76
CA ALA A 180 -28.86 3.82 16.37
C ALA A 180 -28.51 4.95 15.39
N ARG A 181 -29.47 5.83 15.11
CA ARG A 181 -29.33 6.87 14.08
C ARG A 181 -28.42 8.00 14.58
N VAL A 182 -27.21 8.07 14.07
CA VAL A 182 -26.20 9.07 14.44
C VAL A 182 -25.86 10.00 13.27
N SER A 183 -25.22 11.11 13.60
CA SER A 183 -24.70 12.13 12.70
C SER A 183 -23.55 12.86 13.42
N PRO A 184 -22.89 13.90 12.84
CA PRO A 184 -21.74 14.56 13.45
C PRO A 184 -21.92 15.00 14.92
N VAL A 185 -23.15 15.35 15.32
CA VAL A 185 -23.50 15.75 16.71
C VAL A 185 -23.44 14.61 17.74
N TYR A 186 -23.01 13.41 17.32
CA TYR A 186 -22.76 12.24 18.17
C TYR A 186 -21.31 11.74 18.08
N TYR A 187 -20.50 12.17 17.10
CA TYR A 187 -19.15 11.62 16.91
C TYR A 187 -18.16 12.18 17.93
N GLY A 188 -17.45 11.26 18.59
CA GLY A 188 -16.71 11.50 19.84
C GLY A 188 -17.58 11.40 21.11
N GLY A 189 -18.90 11.21 20.98
CA GLY A 189 -19.81 10.89 22.07
C GLY A 189 -19.89 9.39 22.39
N PRO A 190 -20.40 8.99 23.56
CA PRO A 190 -20.42 7.61 23.99
C PRO A 190 -21.63 6.83 23.45
N LEU A 191 -21.42 5.53 23.24
CA LEU A 191 -22.45 4.53 23.04
C LEU A 191 -22.61 3.71 24.34
N LEU A 192 -23.83 3.66 24.88
CA LEU A 192 -24.16 3.00 26.13
C LEU A 192 -24.98 1.73 25.92
N ASP A 193 -25.01 0.84 26.92
CA ASP A 193 -26.09 -0.13 27.09
C ASP A 193 -27.28 0.45 27.89
N ILE A 194 -28.37 -0.32 28.02
CA ILE A 194 -29.58 0.05 28.79
C ILE A 194 -29.33 0.26 30.29
N HIS A 195 -28.19 -0.19 30.83
CA HIS A 195 -27.79 0.09 32.20
C HIS A 195 -27.01 1.40 32.34
N GLY A 196 -26.69 2.08 31.23
CA GLY A 196 -25.87 3.28 31.20
C GLY A 196 -24.39 3.01 31.43
N ARG A 197 -23.89 1.85 31.00
CA ARG A 197 -22.46 1.53 30.93
C ARG A 197 -21.96 1.79 29.51
N ILE A 198 -20.79 2.40 29.37
CA ILE A 198 -20.20 2.64 28.04
C ILE A 198 -19.76 1.31 27.43
N VAL A 199 -20.11 1.12 26.15
CA VAL A 199 -19.58 0.03 25.31
C VAL A 199 -18.64 0.56 24.21
N GLY A 200 -18.69 1.84 23.87
CA GLY A 200 -17.71 2.44 22.96
C GLY A 200 -17.88 3.95 22.73
N ILE A 201 -17.00 4.52 21.90
CA ILE A 201 -17.06 5.91 21.43
C ILE A 201 -17.45 5.93 19.95
N LEU A 202 -18.42 6.77 19.58
CA LEU A 202 -19.00 6.83 18.23
C LEU A 202 -18.06 7.53 17.24
N VAL A 203 -17.90 6.93 16.06
CA VAL A 203 -16.99 7.40 15.00
C VAL A 203 -17.68 7.40 13.62
N PRO A 204 -17.25 8.25 12.68
CA PRO A 204 -17.75 8.24 11.31
C PRO A 204 -17.52 6.89 10.62
N ALA A 205 -18.37 6.58 9.64
CA ALA A 205 -18.15 5.44 8.76
C ALA A 205 -16.89 5.64 7.92
N MET A 206 -15.87 4.80 8.13
CA MET A 206 -14.66 4.77 7.30
C MET A 206 -14.95 4.08 5.95
N PRO A 207 -14.70 4.74 4.79
CA PRO A 207 -14.83 4.12 3.48
C PRO A 207 -13.62 3.22 3.18
N ASP A 208 -13.69 1.96 3.63
CA ASP A 208 -12.72 0.93 3.28
C ASP A 208 -12.93 0.42 1.84
N ALA A 209 -12.19 1.06 0.91
CA ALA A 209 -12.03 0.76 -0.53
C ALA A 209 -13.11 1.30 -1.51
N ALA A 210 -12.58 1.75 -2.67
CA ALA A 210 -13.24 1.98 -3.97
C ALA A 210 -14.53 2.84 -4.02
N GLY A 211 -14.38 4.11 -4.44
CA GLY A 211 -15.49 5.00 -4.81
C GLY A 211 -15.71 6.12 -3.80
N ALA A 212 -15.27 7.34 -4.11
CA ALA A 212 -15.20 8.44 -3.13
C ALA A 212 -16.53 9.19 -2.88
N ASP A 213 -17.62 8.79 -3.54
CA ASP A 213 -18.90 9.53 -3.55
C ASP A 213 -19.93 9.02 -2.50
N GLU A 214 -19.81 7.79 -1.98
CA GLU A 214 -20.85 7.19 -1.11
C GLU A 214 -20.85 7.68 0.36
N LYS A 215 -20.11 8.74 0.69
CA LYS A 215 -20.03 9.29 2.06
C LYS A 215 -21.39 9.63 2.69
N ALA A 216 -22.42 9.92 1.89
CA ALA A 216 -23.77 10.19 2.40
C ALA A 216 -24.62 8.93 2.60
N GLY A 217 -24.54 7.95 1.70
CA GLY A 217 -25.52 6.84 1.62
C GLY A 217 -25.55 5.92 2.84
N TRP A 218 -24.43 5.76 3.54
CA TRP A 218 -24.31 4.89 4.72
C TRP A 218 -25.06 5.44 5.94
N TYR A 219 -25.25 6.75 6.04
CA TYR A 219 -25.88 7.41 7.18
C TYR A 219 -27.40 7.17 7.17
N ASP A 220 -28.03 7.30 6.01
CA ASP A 220 -29.46 7.00 5.82
C ASP A 220 -29.78 5.49 5.81
N ALA A 221 -28.77 4.63 5.61
CA ALA A 221 -28.90 3.17 5.62
C ALA A 221 -29.02 2.55 7.03
N GLY A 222 -28.89 3.34 8.11
CA GLY A 222 -28.95 2.83 9.48
C GLY A 222 -27.70 2.02 9.88
N ILE A 223 -26.52 2.44 9.43
CA ILE A 223 -25.24 1.81 9.77
C ILE A 223 -24.35 2.82 10.48
N ALA A 224 -24.15 2.62 11.79
CA ALA A 224 -23.29 3.42 12.64
C ALA A 224 -22.21 2.57 13.30
N PHE A 225 -21.07 3.19 13.67
CA PHE A 225 -19.93 2.49 14.27
C PHE A 225 -19.48 3.13 15.58
N ALA A 226 -19.05 2.29 16.52
CA ALA A 226 -18.39 2.72 17.75
C ALA A 226 -17.12 1.90 18.01
N ILE A 227 -16.07 2.55 18.51
CA ILE A 227 -14.83 1.92 18.92
C ILE A 227 -15.01 1.37 20.34
N PRO A 228 -14.76 0.07 20.60
CA PRO A 228 -14.84 -0.56 21.92
C PRO A 228 -14.05 0.20 22.99
N VAL A 229 -14.70 0.47 24.13
CA VAL A 229 -14.10 1.28 25.20
C VAL A 229 -12.90 0.61 25.86
N ASP A 230 -12.85 -0.73 25.86
CA ASP A 230 -11.73 -1.50 26.40
C ASP A 230 -10.47 -1.37 25.53
N GLY A 231 -10.64 -1.33 24.21
CA GLY A 231 -9.55 -1.12 23.26
C GLY A 231 -8.92 0.26 23.41
N ILE A 232 -9.74 1.28 23.72
CA ILE A 232 -9.35 2.64 24.04
C ILE A 232 -8.62 2.69 25.39
N ALA A 233 -9.19 2.10 26.45
CA ALA A 233 -8.60 2.11 27.79
C ALA A 233 -7.17 1.52 27.79
N LYS A 234 -6.94 0.46 27.01
CA LYS A 234 -5.62 -0.18 26.81
C LYS A 234 -4.56 0.71 26.13
N ARG A 235 -4.94 1.85 25.56
CA ARG A 235 -4.06 2.83 24.87
C ARG A 235 -3.97 4.18 25.57
N LEU A 236 -4.80 4.43 26.58
CA LEU A 236 -4.96 5.75 27.17
C LEU A 236 -3.64 6.33 27.71
N GLU A 237 -2.83 5.54 28.40
CA GLU A 237 -1.56 6.02 28.96
C GLU A 237 -0.51 6.33 27.86
N THR A 238 -0.46 5.54 26.78
CA THR A 238 0.38 5.82 25.61
C THR A 238 0.00 7.15 24.95
N MET A 239 -1.31 7.41 24.84
CA MET A 239 -1.86 8.66 24.30
C MET A 239 -1.69 9.84 25.26
N LYS A 240 -1.88 9.66 26.58
CA LYS A 240 -1.62 10.68 27.62
C LYS A 240 -0.15 11.11 27.64
N ALA A 241 0.76 10.19 27.35
CA ALA A 241 2.19 10.47 27.18
C ALA A 241 2.54 11.21 25.86
N GLY A 242 1.57 11.44 24.97
CA GLY A 242 1.75 12.20 23.73
C GLY A 242 2.25 11.39 22.53
N ASN A 243 2.06 10.07 22.54
CA ASN A 243 2.39 9.21 21.41
C ASN A 243 1.12 8.89 20.60
N ASP A 244 1.16 9.11 19.29
CA ASP A 244 0.09 8.72 18.38
C ASP A 244 0.03 7.18 18.22
N ILE A 245 -1.16 6.67 17.93
CA ILE A 245 -1.43 5.25 17.66
C ILE A 245 -1.69 5.06 16.17
N HIS A 246 -1.03 4.07 15.58
CA HIS A 246 -1.02 3.82 14.14
C HIS A 246 -1.34 2.37 13.78
N PRO A 247 -1.95 2.09 12.62
CA PRO A 247 -2.30 0.73 12.21
C PRO A 247 -1.07 -0.14 11.99
N GLY A 248 -1.06 -1.34 12.57
CA GLY A 248 0.01 -2.30 12.36
C GLY A 248 0.00 -2.86 10.94
N LEU A 249 1.06 -2.60 10.17
CA LEU A 249 1.23 -3.09 8.80
C LEU A 249 2.17 -4.31 8.79
N LEU A 250 1.73 -5.39 8.13
CA LEU A 250 2.51 -6.63 7.99
C LEU A 250 3.39 -6.66 6.73
N GLY A 251 2.84 -6.28 5.56
CA GLY A 251 3.61 -6.22 4.30
C GLY A 251 3.46 -7.39 3.34
N ILE A 252 2.29 -8.03 3.29
CA ILE A 252 1.96 -9.10 2.34
C ILE A 252 1.03 -8.62 1.22
N VAL A 253 1.13 -9.28 0.06
CA VAL A 253 0.22 -9.14 -1.10
C VAL A 253 -0.58 -10.43 -1.25
N ALA A 254 -1.89 -10.31 -1.51
CA ALA A 254 -2.79 -11.44 -1.68
C ALA A 254 -2.75 -12.00 -3.11
N SER A 255 -2.73 -13.33 -3.22
CA SER A 255 -2.86 -14.12 -4.47
C SER A 255 -4.09 -13.75 -5.31
N SER A 256 -5.20 -13.46 -4.64
CA SER A 256 -6.48 -13.13 -5.26
C SER A 256 -6.88 -11.69 -4.98
N SER A 257 -7.39 -11.02 -6.01
CA SER A 257 -8.10 -9.75 -5.86
C SER A 257 -9.57 -9.90 -5.44
N ASP A 258 -10.11 -11.12 -5.46
CA ASP A 258 -11.42 -11.43 -4.88
C ASP A 258 -11.27 -11.62 -3.36
N PRO A 259 -11.82 -10.73 -2.52
CA PRO A 259 -11.71 -10.84 -1.08
C PRO A 259 -12.49 -12.01 -0.48
N PHE A 260 -13.38 -12.66 -1.26
CA PHE A 260 -14.20 -13.80 -0.83
C PHE A 260 -13.68 -15.15 -1.39
N ALA A 261 -12.56 -15.16 -2.10
CA ALA A 261 -11.87 -16.40 -2.43
C ALA A 261 -11.43 -17.11 -1.14
N ALA A 262 -11.73 -18.42 -1.04
CA ALA A 262 -11.26 -19.30 0.03
C ALA A 262 -9.76 -19.60 -0.17
N ASP A 263 -8.95 -18.58 0.05
CA ASP A 263 -7.54 -18.48 -0.24
C ASP A 263 -6.88 -17.55 0.79
N THR A 264 -5.76 -18.00 1.36
CA THR A 264 -4.92 -17.26 2.32
C THR A 264 -3.45 -17.21 1.86
N LYS A 265 -3.19 -17.58 0.60
CA LYS A 265 -1.86 -17.67 0.00
C LYS A 265 -1.26 -16.30 -0.30
N ILE A 266 0.02 -16.12 0.02
CA ILE A 266 0.77 -14.91 -0.26
C ILE A 266 1.28 -14.94 -1.71
N ASP A 267 0.98 -13.87 -2.47
CA ASP A 267 1.50 -13.63 -3.83
C ASP A 267 2.95 -13.13 -3.74
N ALA A 268 3.15 -12.09 -2.94
CA ALA A 268 4.44 -11.45 -2.71
C ALA A 268 4.56 -10.94 -1.27
N VAL A 269 5.78 -10.90 -0.77
CA VAL A 269 6.17 -10.26 0.50
C VAL A 269 6.94 -8.98 0.15
N ARG A 270 6.54 -7.84 0.72
CA ARG A 270 7.19 -6.56 0.45
C ARG A 270 8.54 -6.51 1.16
N PRO A 271 9.68 -6.30 0.47
CA PRO A 271 11.00 -6.33 1.12
C PRO A 271 11.16 -5.31 2.24
N ARG A 272 12.00 -5.63 3.23
CA ARG A 272 12.26 -4.90 4.49
C ARG A 272 11.05 -4.73 5.42
N SER A 273 9.86 -5.24 5.06
CA SER A 273 8.64 -5.20 5.89
C SER A 273 8.69 -6.19 7.08
N PRO A 274 7.76 -6.08 8.05
CA PRO A 274 7.63 -7.07 9.12
C PRO A 274 7.45 -8.52 8.64
N ALA A 275 6.75 -8.74 7.52
CA ALA A 275 6.60 -10.06 6.92
C ALA A 275 7.94 -10.64 6.44
N ASP A 276 8.74 -9.82 5.75
CA ASP A 276 10.07 -10.18 5.24
C ASP A 276 11.03 -10.50 6.41
N ARG A 277 11.04 -9.65 7.44
CA ARG A 277 11.82 -9.85 8.67
C ARG A 277 11.39 -11.08 9.48
N ALA A 278 10.11 -11.44 9.43
CA ALA A 278 9.57 -12.65 10.02
C ALA A 278 9.85 -13.93 9.21
N GLY A 279 10.43 -13.79 8.00
CA GLY A 279 10.75 -14.91 7.12
C GLY A 279 9.54 -15.50 6.39
N LEU A 280 8.47 -14.74 6.19
CA LEU A 280 7.40 -15.09 5.23
C LEU A 280 7.94 -15.08 3.80
N LEU A 281 7.39 -15.94 2.94
CA LEU A 281 7.79 -16.09 1.54
C LEU A 281 6.57 -16.09 0.60
N PRO A 282 6.76 -15.74 -0.69
CA PRO A 282 5.78 -16.03 -1.73
C PRO A 282 5.38 -17.51 -1.73
N ASN A 283 4.10 -17.78 -1.94
CA ASN A 283 3.44 -19.09 -1.85
C ASN A 283 3.13 -19.66 -0.45
N ASP A 284 3.56 -19.00 0.64
CA ASP A 284 3.09 -19.33 1.99
C ASP A 284 1.57 -19.20 2.11
N GLU A 285 0.93 -20.14 2.82
CA GLU A 285 -0.50 -20.10 3.13
C GLU A 285 -0.71 -19.82 4.63
N ILE A 286 -1.31 -18.67 4.98
CA ILE A 286 -1.56 -18.33 6.39
C ILE A 286 -2.79 -19.08 6.88
N THR A 287 -2.63 -19.89 7.93
CA THR A 287 -3.70 -20.74 8.51
C THR A 287 -4.25 -20.17 9.83
N ARG A 288 -3.45 -19.39 10.56
CA ARG A 288 -3.90 -18.61 11.74
C ARG A 288 -3.22 -17.25 11.81
N VAL A 289 -3.91 -16.30 12.44
CA VAL A 289 -3.36 -15.00 12.86
C VAL A 289 -3.69 -14.79 14.34
N ALA A 290 -2.68 -14.53 15.17
CA ALA A 290 -2.82 -14.40 16.63
C ALA A 290 -3.58 -15.57 17.28
N GLY A 291 -3.32 -16.81 16.82
CA GLY A 291 -4.02 -18.01 17.27
C GLY A 291 -5.47 -18.16 16.80
N VAL A 292 -6.04 -17.20 16.05
CA VAL A 292 -7.37 -17.30 15.43
C VAL A 292 -7.24 -17.96 14.04
N PRO A 293 -7.97 -19.05 13.74
CA PRO A 293 -7.97 -19.64 12.39
C PRO A 293 -8.45 -18.65 11.32
N VAL A 294 -7.86 -18.73 10.13
CA VAL A 294 -8.26 -17.95 8.95
C VAL A 294 -8.32 -18.85 7.72
N SER A 295 -9.19 -18.49 6.79
CA SER A 295 -9.57 -19.24 5.58
C SER A 295 -9.77 -18.34 4.35
N HIS A 296 -9.76 -17.02 4.52
CA HIS A 296 -9.86 -16.03 3.45
C HIS A 296 -8.96 -14.81 3.73
N HIS A 297 -8.43 -14.16 2.69
CA HIS A 297 -7.65 -12.91 2.80
C HIS A 297 -8.39 -11.73 3.47
N TYR A 298 -9.73 -11.71 3.52
CA TYR A 298 -10.45 -10.70 4.32
C TYR A 298 -10.32 -10.96 5.84
N GLU A 299 -10.22 -12.22 6.26
CA GLU A 299 -10.11 -12.62 7.68
C GLU A 299 -8.72 -12.29 8.23
N ILE A 300 -7.66 -12.54 7.45
CA ILE A 300 -6.28 -12.11 7.78
C ILE A 300 -6.25 -10.61 8.08
N ARG A 301 -6.82 -9.79 7.18
CA ARG A 301 -6.91 -8.33 7.37
C ARG A 301 -7.79 -7.93 8.56
N GLN A 302 -8.80 -8.71 8.91
CA GLN A 302 -9.67 -8.48 10.06
C GLN A 302 -9.00 -8.85 11.40
N GLN A 303 -8.15 -9.87 11.44
CA GLN A 303 -7.37 -10.20 12.66
C GLN A 303 -6.20 -9.23 12.83
N LEU A 304 -5.39 -9.02 11.79
CA LEU A 304 -4.25 -8.07 11.82
C LEU A 304 -4.70 -6.65 12.17
N GLY A 305 -5.88 -6.22 11.69
CA GLY A 305 -6.43 -4.91 12.01
C GLY A 305 -6.66 -4.65 13.49
N ARG A 306 -6.74 -5.65 14.36
CA ARG A 306 -6.87 -5.42 15.82
C ARG A 306 -5.61 -4.84 16.46
N PHE A 307 -4.46 -5.03 15.81
CA PHE A 307 -3.14 -4.64 16.28
C PHE A 307 -2.72 -3.27 15.70
N ASP A 308 -1.79 -2.63 16.39
CA ASP A 308 -1.17 -1.36 16.05
C ASP A 308 0.32 -1.52 15.71
N ALA A 309 0.96 -0.43 15.33
CA ALA A 309 2.40 -0.38 15.12
C ALA A 309 3.15 -0.72 16.44
N GLY A 310 4.17 -1.58 16.35
CA GLY A 310 4.95 -2.07 17.49
C GLY A 310 4.40 -3.35 18.14
N ASP A 311 3.16 -3.76 17.87
CA ASP A 311 2.62 -5.03 18.38
C ASP A 311 3.33 -6.23 17.71
N GLU A 312 3.66 -7.27 18.49
CA GLU A 312 4.07 -8.58 17.94
C GLU A 312 2.83 -9.43 17.63
N VAL A 313 2.73 -9.93 16.39
CA VAL A 313 1.72 -10.90 15.98
C VAL A 313 2.36 -12.25 15.62
N THR A 314 1.73 -13.33 16.07
CA THR A 314 2.08 -14.71 15.71
C THR A 314 1.24 -15.17 14.52
N LEU A 315 1.88 -15.85 13.56
CA LEU A 315 1.28 -16.35 12.32
C LEU A 315 1.60 -17.84 12.16
N ASP A 316 0.57 -18.66 12.00
CA ASP A 316 0.73 -20.09 11.69
C ASP A 316 0.66 -20.25 10.17
N VAL A 317 1.74 -20.74 9.57
CA VAL A 317 1.95 -20.70 8.11
C VAL A 317 2.23 -22.11 7.57
N GLN A 318 1.57 -22.48 6.48
CA GLN A 318 1.84 -23.71 5.76
C GLN A 318 2.81 -23.43 4.60
N ARG A 319 3.97 -24.10 4.60
CA ARG A 319 5.03 -24.00 3.58
C ARG A 319 5.54 -25.41 3.24
N ASP A 320 5.54 -25.77 1.97
CA ASP A 320 6.04 -27.07 1.46
C ASP A 320 5.49 -28.31 2.20
N GLY A 321 4.23 -28.22 2.67
CA GLY A 321 3.58 -29.28 3.45
C GLY A 321 3.90 -29.31 4.95
N GLN A 322 4.72 -28.38 5.45
CA GLN A 322 5.06 -28.21 6.86
C GLN A 322 4.38 -26.97 7.44
N THR A 323 4.04 -27.02 8.73
CA THR A 323 3.49 -25.87 9.47
C THR A 323 4.61 -25.17 10.25
N LEU A 324 4.70 -23.85 10.12
CA LEU A 324 5.68 -22.98 10.75
C LEU A 324 4.98 -21.94 11.63
N GLU A 325 5.50 -21.67 12.82
CA GLU A 325 5.09 -20.51 13.63
C GLU A 325 6.07 -19.37 13.37
N LEU A 326 5.58 -18.25 12.83
CA LEU A 326 6.37 -17.04 12.56
C LEU A 326 5.88 -15.88 13.44
N LYS A 327 6.79 -14.96 13.78
CA LYS A 327 6.52 -13.79 14.62
C LYS A 327 6.93 -12.51 13.90
N ALA A 328 6.00 -11.55 13.79
CA ALA A 328 6.22 -10.28 13.12
C ALA A 328 5.87 -9.11 14.05
N THR A 329 6.80 -8.18 14.27
CA THR A 329 6.53 -6.89 14.92
C THR A 329 5.99 -5.92 13.88
N LEU A 330 4.73 -5.53 13.98
CA LEU A 330 4.05 -4.73 12.95
C LEU A 330 4.61 -3.31 12.86
N ALA A 331 4.66 -2.74 11.65
CA ALA A 331 5.23 -1.43 11.39
C ALA A 331 4.14 -0.35 11.20
N GLU A 332 4.45 0.89 11.57
CA GLU A 332 3.61 2.07 11.31
C GLU A 332 3.48 2.35 9.80
N THR A 333 4.61 2.34 9.11
CA THR A 333 4.72 2.51 7.67
C THR A 333 5.56 1.39 7.08
N ILE A 334 5.26 1.02 5.83
CA ILE A 334 6.15 0.21 5.02
C ILE A 334 6.61 1.12 3.88
N PRO A 335 7.82 1.71 3.96
CA PRO A 335 8.28 2.64 2.95
C PRO A 335 8.30 1.97 1.56
N PRO A 336 8.16 2.74 0.46
CA PRO A 336 8.41 2.22 -0.87
C PRO A 336 9.79 1.58 -0.95
N LEU A 337 9.93 0.55 -1.80
CA LEU A 337 11.24 0.00 -2.09
C LEU A 337 12.02 0.96 -2.99
N GLU A 338 12.87 1.77 -2.37
CA GLU A 338 14.01 2.35 -3.05
C GLU A 338 15.01 1.23 -3.34
N LEU A 339 15.16 0.89 -4.62
CA LEU A 339 16.08 -0.15 -5.08
C LEU A 339 17.52 0.34 -4.89
N GLN A 340 18.41 -0.52 -4.40
CA GLN A 340 19.82 -0.18 -4.19
C GLN A 340 20.74 -0.85 -5.23
N ALA A 341 21.96 -0.33 -5.37
CA ALA A 341 23.03 -0.88 -6.18
C ALA A 341 24.41 -0.66 -5.54
N VAL A 342 25.44 -1.39 -5.99
CA VAL A 342 26.84 -1.24 -5.52
C VAL A 342 27.82 -0.86 -6.64
N GLY A 343 27.40 -0.89 -7.90
CA GLY A 343 28.22 -0.54 -9.07
C GLY A 343 28.90 -1.72 -9.76
N LEU A 344 28.40 -2.94 -9.57
CA LEU A 344 29.01 -4.15 -10.15
C LEU A 344 28.33 -4.58 -11.45
N TYR A 345 29.13 -5.14 -12.35
CA TYR A 345 28.66 -5.93 -13.48
C TYR A 345 29.20 -7.34 -13.31
N ALA A 346 28.33 -8.33 -13.40
CA ALA A 346 28.68 -9.73 -13.21
C ALA A 346 27.94 -10.64 -14.20
N SER A 347 28.49 -11.82 -14.45
CA SER A 347 27.88 -12.88 -15.25
C SER A 347 27.76 -14.18 -14.46
N GLN A 348 26.81 -15.01 -14.84
CA GLN A 348 26.69 -16.38 -14.34
C GLN A 348 27.64 -17.30 -15.12
N THR A 349 28.50 -18.03 -14.42
CA THR A 349 29.23 -19.19 -14.96
C THR A 349 28.61 -20.49 -14.45
N GLU A 350 29.07 -21.65 -14.92
CA GLU A 350 28.62 -22.96 -14.43
C GLU A 350 28.89 -23.19 -12.92
N GLN A 351 29.82 -22.42 -12.31
CA GLN A 351 30.37 -22.73 -10.98
C GLN A 351 30.26 -21.56 -9.98
N ALA A 352 30.22 -20.31 -10.47
CA ALA A 352 30.15 -19.10 -9.66
C ALA A 352 29.54 -17.91 -10.44
N VAL A 353 29.12 -16.87 -9.72
CA VAL A 353 28.91 -15.54 -10.30
C VAL A 353 30.27 -14.84 -10.38
N GLN A 354 30.66 -14.29 -11.53
CA GLN A 354 31.96 -13.65 -11.73
C GLN A 354 31.82 -12.18 -12.13
N VAL A 355 32.64 -11.30 -11.56
CA VAL A 355 32.68 -9.87 -11.89
C VAL A 355 33.26 -9.66 -13.28
N THR A 356 32.47 -9.07 -14.17
CA THR A 356 32.84 -8.72 -15.56
C THR A 356 33.13 -7.23 -15.75
N GLY A 357 32.80 -6.40 -14.76
CA GLY A 357 33.06 -4.96 -14.76
C GLY A 357 32.79 -4.36 -13.37
N VAL A 358 33.47 -3.26 -13.07
CA VAL A 358 33.22 -2.44 -11.88
C VAL A 358 33.08 -1.00 -12.34
N GLN A 359 32.07 -0.28 -11.87
CA GLN A 359 31.88 1.13 -12.21
C GLN A 359 32.90 1.98 -11.44
N PRO A 360 33.61 2.93 -12.07
CA PRO A 360 34.35 3.97 -11.35
C PRO A 360 33.47 4.71 -10.34
N ASP A 361 34.11 5.19 -9.26
CA ASP A 361 33.50 5.97 -8.17
C ASP A 361 32.21 5.33 -7.62
N SER A 362 32.21 4.00 -7.50
CA SER A 362 31.12 3.21 -6.92
C SER A 362 31.54 2.50 -5.64
N PRO A 363 30.61 2.13 -4.75
CA PRO A 363 30.93 1.42 -3.52
C PRO A 363 31.74 0.13 -3.72
N ALA A 364 31.53 -0.56 -4.85
CA ALA A 364 32.32 -1.75 -5.18
C ALA A 364 33.76 -1.43 -5.63
N ALA A 365 33.99 -0.30 -6.27
CA ALA A 365 35.35 0.19 -6.56
C ALA A 365 36.05 0.67 -5.29
N GLU A 366 35.34 1.38 -4.40
CA GLU A 366 35.85 1.81 -3.09
C GLU A 366 36.20 0.61 -2.18
N ALA A 367 35.39 -0.44 -2.21
CA ALA A 367 35.64 -1.71 -1.53
C ALA A 367 36.74 -2.56 -2.19
N GLY A 368 37.31 -2.14 -3.32
CA GLY A 368 38.42 -2.81 -3.99
C GLY A 368 38.04 -4.11 -4.73
N VAL A 369 36.78 -4.28 -5.12
CA VAL A 369 36.33 -5.37 -6.01
C VAL A 369 36.91 -5.15 -7.41
N ALA A 370 37.26 -6.22 -8.12
CA ALA A 370 37.97 -6.18 -9.40
C ALA A 370 37.33 -7.12 -10.44
N VAL A 371 37.61 -6.85 -11.72
CA VAL A 371 37.21 -7.73 -12.83
C VAL A 371 37.94 -9.07 -12.71
N GLY A 372 37.19 -10.16 -12.79
CA GLY A 372 37.67 -11.53 -12.61
C GLY A 372 37.34 -12.16 -11.25
N ASP A 373 36.99 -11.35 -10.23
CA ASP A 373 36.60 -11.86 -8.91
C ASP A 373 35.39 -12.80 -9.00
N GLN A 374 35.44 -13.94 -8.30
CA GLN A 374 34.30 -14.84 -8.17
C GLN A 374 33.55 -14.56 -6.87
N LEU A 375 32.25 -14.28 -6.95
CA LEU A 375 31.42 -13.90 -5.80
C LEU A 375 30.83 -15.14 -5.13
N VAL A 376 31.11 -15.33 -3.84
CA VAL A 376 30.83 -16.59 -3.12
C VAL A 376 29.65 -16.45 -2.15
N GLN A 377 29.59 -15.36 -1.40
CA GLN A 377 28.65 -15.17 -0.30
C GLN A 377 28.37 -13.68 -0.10
N LEU A 378 27.11 -13.31 0.13
CA LEU A 378 26.72 -11.98 0.59
C LEU A 378 26.13 -12.12 2.00
N ASP A 379 26.68 -11.37 2.94
CA ASP A 379 26.42 -11.48 4.38
C ASP A 379 26.63 -12.91 4.88
N GLN A 380 25.56 -13.59 5.30
CA GLN A 380 25.58 -14.97 5.78
C GLN A 380 25.04 -15.98 4.74
N GLN A 381 24.71 -15.54 3.52
CA GLN A 381 24.01 -16.36 2.54
C GLN A 381 24.81 -16.53 1.25
N ARG A 382 24.92 -17.78 0.80
CA ARG A 382 25.67 -18.16 -0.40
C ARG A 382 25.06 -17.50 -1.65
N ILE A 383 25.92 -17.09 -2.57
CA ILE A 383 25.53 -16.64 -3.91
C ILE A 383 25.41 -17.89 -4.78
N GLU A 384 24.17 -18.28 -5.10
CA GLU A 384 23.88 -19.45 -5.93
C GLU A 384 23.57 -19.07 -7.38
N SER A 385 22.98 -17.89 -7.60
CA SER A 385 22.72 -17.33 -8.92
C SER A 385 22.89 -15.80 -8.97
N LEU A 386 23.17 -15.27 -10.17
CA LEU A 386 23.22 -13.84 -10.43
C LEU A 386 21.93 -13.12 -10.03
N ASP A 387 20.76 -13.71 -10.30
CA ASP A 387 19.47 -13.14 -9.91
C ASP A 387 19.26 -13.16 -8.38
N SER A 388 19.74 -14.19 -7.68
CA SER A 388 19.72 -14.22 -6.20
C SER A 388 20.60 -13.14 -5.58
N LEU A 389 21.72 -12.79 -6.22
CA LEU A 389 22.59 -11.68 -5.81
C LEU A 389 21.93 -10.33 -6.10
N ARG A 390 21.38 -10.18 -7.30
CA ARG A 390 20.65 -8.98 -7.78
C ARG A 390 19.52 -8.60 -6.85
N LYS A 391 18.64 -9.56 -6.50
CA LYS A 391 17.57 -9.35 -5.53
C LYS A 391 18.09 -8.78 -4.21
N ARG A 392 19.11 -9.43 -3.62
CA ARG A 392 19.64 -9.05 -2.30
C ARG A 392 20.16 -7.62 -2.27
N ILE A 393 20.94 -7.24 -3.28
CA ILE A 393 21.47 -5.88 -3.38
C ILE A 393 20.33 -4.90 -3.68
N ALA A 394 19.43 -5.21 -4.61
CA ALA A 394 18.28 -4.37 -4.92
C ALA A 394 17.37 -4.12 -3.70
N THR A 395 17.24 -5.09 -2.79
CA THR A 395 16.46 -4.97 -1.55
C THR A 395 17.26 -4.59 -0.30
N ALA A 396 18.55 -4.24 -0.44
CA ALA A 396 19.41 -3.90 0.68
C ALA A 396 18.89 -2.70 1.48
N ASP A 397 19.33 -2.58 2.74
CA ASP A 397 19.08 -1.39 3.56
C ASP A 397 20.30 -0.44 3.44
N PRO A 398 20.16 0.77 2.87
CA PRO A 398 21.30 1.65 2.58
C PRO A 398 22.13 2.06 3.81
N GLU A 399 21.54 2.05 5.00
CA GLU A 399 22.25 2.36 6.24
C GLU A 399 23.18 1.22 6.69
N VAL A 400 22.89 -0.02 6.26
CA VAL A 400 23.57 -1.26 6.65
C VAL A 400 24.65 -1.63 5.63
N ALA A 401 25.88 -1.83 6.09
CA ALA A 401 26.94 -2.37 5.24
C ALA A 401 26.76 -3.89 5.07
N MET A 402 26.85 -4.36 3.83
CA MET A 402 26.85 -5.78 3.47
C MET A 402 28.29 -6.33 3.45
N SER A 403 28.45 -7.59 3.82
CA SER A 403 29.73 -8.31 3.78
C SER A 403 29.81 -9.23 2.55
N LEU A 404 30.49 -8.79 1.49
CA LEU A 404 30.71 -9.60 0.28
C LEU A 404 32.00 -10.44 0.44
N SER A 405 31.88 -11.76 0.37
CA SER A 405 33.03 -12.66 0.21
C SER A 405 33.24 -13.05 -1.24
N LEU A 406 34.48 -12.91 -1.70
CA LEU A 406 34.92 -13.18 -3.07
C LEU A 406 36.21 -14.02 -3.10
N LEU A 407 36.50 -14.65 -4.24
CA LEU A 407 37.77 -15.31 -4.53
C LEU A 407 38.54 -14.51 -5.59
N ARG A 408 39.80 -14.21 -5.29
CA ARG A 408 40.78 -13.59 -6.19
C ARG A 408 42.08 -14.38 -6.10
N ASP A 409 42.61 -14.85 -7.22
CA ASP A 409 43.82 -15.69 -7.30
C ASP A 409 43.80 -16.88 -6.33
N GLU A 410 42.68 -17.61 -6.31
CA GLU A 410 42.35 -18.73 -5.39
C GLU A 410 42.27 -18.36 -3.89
N GLN A 411 42.52 -17.10 -3.50
CA GLN A 411 42.41 -16.63 -2.11
C GLN A 411 41.04 -16.02 -1.83
N GLN A 412 40.41 -16.43 -0.72
CA GLN A 412 39.18 -15.83 -0.25
C GLN A 412 39.46 -14.49 0.43
N GLN A 413 38.72 -13.47 0.02
CA GLN A 413 38.73 -12.13 0.60
C GLN A 413 37.30 -11.75 0.99
N THR A 414 37.15 -10.88 1.99
CA THR A 414 35.84 -10.33 2.39
C THR A 414 35.96 -8.82 2.43
N VAL A 415 35.01 -8.13 1.79
CA VAL A 415 34.96 -6.68 1.66
C VAL A 415 33.61 -6.16 2.15
N GLU A 416 33.59 -4.99 2.79
CA GLU A 416 32.34 -4.31 3.15
C GLU A 416 31.85 -3.47 1.97
N LEU A 417 30.57 -3.62 1.61
CA LEU A 417 29.88 -2.81 0.61
C LEU A 417 28.78 -2.00 1.28
N ARG A 418 28.66 -0.72 0.92
CA ARG A 418 27.45 0.07 1.19
C ARG A 418 26.67 0.21 -0.10
N SER A 419 25.39 -0.11 -0.09
CA SER A 419 24.55 0.06 -1.27
C SER A 419 24.08 1.52 -1.38
N VAL A 420 23.90 2.01 -2.60
CA VAL A 420 23.38 3.35 -2.89
C VAL A 420 22.10 3.25 -3.72
N ALA A 421 21.14 4.15 -3.48
CA ALA A 421 19.85 4.10 -4.15
C ALA A 421 20.00 4.29 -5.67
N VAL A 422 19.46 3.35 -6.45
CA VAL A 422 19.37 3.41 -7.92
C VAL A 422 18.59 4.66 -8.36
N ALA A 423 17.63 5.09 -7.55
CA ALA A 423 16.90 6.34 -7.73
C ALA A 423 16.57 6.98 -6.36
N GLY A 424 17.41 7.90 -5.91
CA GLY A 424 16.99 9.01 -5.03
C GLY A 424 16.26 10.09 -5.84
N PRO A 425 16.28 11.38 -5.44
CA PRO A 425 15.72 12.49 -6.22
C PRO A 425 16.51 12.76 -7.51
N LEU A 426 16.25 11.89 -8.49
CA LEU A 426 16.67 11.90 -9.89
C LEU A 426 18.16 12.18 -10.11
N ALA A 427 18.94 11.15 -9.75
CA ALA A 427 20.25 10.94 -10.33
C ALA A 427 20.16 11.07 -11.86
N ALA A 428 20.85 12.07 -12.41
CA ALA A 428 21.22 12.04 -13.81
C ALA A 428 22.07 10.80 -14.06
N LEU A 429 21.86 10.12 -15.19
CA LEU A 429 22.76 9.03 -15.59
C LEU A 429 24.21 9.55 -15.60
N PRO A 430 25.22 8.78 -15.10
CA PRO A 430 26.65 9.17 -15.12
C PRO A 430 27.29 9.35 -16.53
N VAL A 431 26.45 9.44 -17.57
CA VAL A 431 26.74 9.41 -19.00
C VAL A 431 27.65 10.55 -19.47
N GLU A 432 27.70 11.68 -18.78
CA GLU A 432 28.49 12.85 -19.19
C GLU A 432 29.95 12.86 -18.68
N GLN A 433 30.34 11.95 -17.78
CA GLN A 433 31.71 11.91 -17.23
C GLN A 433 32.60 10.78 -17.76
N SER A 434 32.09 9.87 -18.62
CA SER A 434 32.94 8.90 -19.33
C SER A 434 33.72 9.58 -20.49
N ASN A 435 34.57 10.55 -20.17
CA ASN A 435 35.40 11.30 -21.10
C ASN A 435 36.58 10.45 -21.62
N ALA A 436 36.29 9.63 -22.63
CA ALA A 436 37.19 9.28 -23.74
C ALA A 436 38.60 8.68 -23.44
N ALA A 437 38.89 8.26 -22.20
CA ALA A 437 40.28 7.94 -21.79
C ALA A 437 40.64 6.43 -21.73
N GLU A 438 39.76 5.54 -21.24
CA GLU A 438 40.18 4.18 -20.82
C GLU A 438 39.69 3.00 -21.70
N ASP A 439 38.60 3.14 -22.47
CA ASP A 439 38.22 2.19 -23.54
C ASP A 439 39.02 2.46 -24.86
N GLY A 440 40.03 3.35 -24.82
CA GLY A 440 40.72 3.90 -26.00
C GLY A 440 41.48 2.87 -26.84
N GLU A 441 42.11 1.86 -26.23
CA GLU A 441 42.80 0.79 -26.95
C GLU A 441 41.83 -0.29 -27.49
N ALA A 442 40.60 -0.35 -26.98
CA ALA A 442 39.59 -1.31 -27.40
C ALA A 442 38.73 -0.82 -28.58
N ALA A 443 38.47 0.49 -28.66
CA ALA A 443 37.61 1.08 -29.70
C ALA A 443 38.18 0.90 -31.13
N ASP A 444 39.50 0.98 -31.31
CA ASP A 444 40.16 0.78 -32.60
C ASP A 444 40.31 -0.70 -33.01
N ALA A 445 39.99 -1.64 -32.11
CA ALA A 445 40.11 -3.08 -32.39
C ALA A 445 38.93 -3.67 -33.20
N VAL A 446 37.71 -3.11 -33.03
CA VAL A 446 36.46 -3.67 -33.58
C VAL A 446 36.18 -3.14 -34.99
N LYS A 447 36.30 -3.99 -36.01
CA LYS A 447 36.14 -3.57 -37.40
C LYS A 447 34.67 -3.61 -37.83
N PRO A 448 34.24 -2.76 -38.79
CA PRO A 448 32.86 -2.78 -39.32
C PRO A 448 32.44 -4.16 -39.87
N GLY A 449 33.40 -4.98 -40.30
CA GLY A 449 33.17 -6.33 -40.83
C GLY A 449 32.90 -7.40 -39.77
N ASP A 450 33.12 -7.13 -38.49
CA ASP A 450 32.98 -8.13 -37.41
C ASP A 450 31.55 -8.22 -36.87
N TRP A 451 30.70 -7.26 -37.26
CA TRP A 451 29.27 -7.21 -36.96
C TRP A 451 28.44 -7.44 -38.24
N THR A 452 27.18 -7.84 -38.09
CA THR A 452 26.25 -8.01 -39.21
C THR A 452 24.88 -7.45 -38.90
N VAL A 453 24.23 -6.94 -39.94
CA VAL A 453 22.77 -6.85 -40.02
C VAL A 453 22.23 -8.25 -40.36
N ALA A 454 21.11 -8.64 -39.78
CA ALA A 454 20.37 -9.83 -40.16
C ALA A 454 18.86 -9.68 -39.87
N ASP A 455 18.05 -10.49 -40.53
CA ASP A 455 16.62 -10.66 -40.29
C ASP A 455 16.34 -11.62 -39.12
N LEU A 456 15.20 -11.42 -38.45
CA LEU A 456 14.70 -12.29 -37.39
C LEU A 456 13.26 -12.69 -37.71
N THR A 457 13.10 -13.83 -38.39
CA THR A 457 11.78 -14.39 -38.68
C THR A 457 11.11 -14.91 -37.42
N LEU A 458 9.93 -14.36 -37.09
CA LEU A 458 9.01 -14.92 -36.11
C LEU A 458 7.88 -15.67 -36.84
N PRO A 459 7.52 -16.89 -36.43
CA PRO A 459 6.37 -17.59 -37.00
C PRO A 459 5.04 -16.93 -36.60
N ASP A 460 4.06 -17.06 -37.49
CA ASP A 460 2.65 -16.72 -37.29
C ASP A 460 2.32 -15.26 -36.92
N VAL A 461 3.24 -14.32 -37.22
CA VAL A 461 3.05 -12.87 -37.04
C VAL A 461 3.44 -12.09 -38.31
N ALA A 462 2.83 -10.93 -38.52
CA ALA A 462 3.10 -10.07 -39.69
C ALA A 462 4.16 -8.98 -39.41
N ASN A 463 4.52 -8.78 -38.15
CA ASN A 463 5.59 -7.89 -37.71
C ASN A 463 6.96 -8.35 -38.28
N GLN A 464 7.78 -7.39 -38.71
CA GLN A 464 9.15 -7.68 -39.15
C GLN A 464 10.13 -7.25 -38.06
N ALA A 465 11.20 -8.02 -37.89
CA ALA A 465 12.30 -7.70 -36.99
C ALA A 465 13.65 -7.86 -37.70
N PHE A 466 14.55 -6.90 -37.50
CA PHE A 466 15.93 -6.92 -37.99
C PHE A 466 16.86 -6.50 -36.85
N TYR A 467 18.06 -7.08 -36.77
CA TYR A 467 19.02 -6.75 -35.72
C TYR A 467 20.43 -6.54 -36.27
N TYR A 468 21.22 -5.81 -35.48
CA TYR A 468 22.64 -5.55 -35.69
C TYR A 468 23.43 -6.06 -34.48
N ALA A 469 24.28 -7.06 -34.70
CA ALA A 469 24.98 -7.80 -33.65
C ALA A 469 26.39 -8.25 -34.10
N PRO A 470 27.27 -8.67 -33.17
CA PRO A 470 28.51 -9.36 -33.51
C PRO A 470 28.26 -10.62 -34.35
N LYS A 471 29.19 -10.97 -35.24
CA LYS A 471 29.18 -12.24 -35.98
C LYS A 471 29.65 -13.43 -35.16
N ASN A 472 30.44 -13.17 -34.12
CA ASN A 472 30.96 -14.17 -33.19
C ASN A 472 30.79 -13.66 -31.75
N THR A 473 29.76 -14.17 -31.07
CA THR A 473 29.42 -13.83 -29.68
C THR A 473 30.46 -14.31 -28.68
N ASP A 474 31.21 -15.37 -29.00
CA ASP A 474 32.12 -16.02 -28.06
C ASP A 474 33.45 -15.23 -27.97
N GLN A 475 33.81 -14.54 -29.06
CA GLN A 475 34.93 -13.58 -29.11
C GLN A 475 34.50 -12.14 -28.80
N MET A 476 33.21 -11.82 -28.99
CA MET A 476 32.63 -10.50 -28.70
C MET A 476 31.29 -10.65 -27.97
N PRO A 477 31.29 -11.01 -26.67
CA PRO A 477 30.07 -11.15 -25.89
C PRO A 477 29.37 -9.79 -25.80
N PRO A 478 28.10 -9.67 -26.26
CA PRO A 478 27.40 -8.40 -26.24
C PRO A 478 27.02 -7.98 -24.82
N ARG A 479 27.02 -6.67 -24.58
CA ARG A 479 26.83 -6.03 -23.26
C ARG A 479 25.40 -5.54 -23.01
N GLY A 480 24.44 -5.96 -23.84
CA GLY A 480 23.02 -5.63 -23.73
C GLY A 480 22.28 -5.67 -25.08
N LEU A 481 20.97 -5.46 -25.02
CA LEU A 481 20.06 -5.36 -26.18
C LEU A 481 19.16 -4.13 -26.05
N LEU A 482 19.09 -3.33 -27.12
CA LEU A 482 18.08 -2.28 -27.29
C LEU A 482 17.08 -2.68 -28.38
N LEU A 483 15.81 -2.79 -27.98
CA LEU A 483 14.67 -2.97 -28.87
C LEU A 483 14.14 -1.59 -29.28
N VAL A 484 14.05 -1.34 -30.59
CA VAL A 484 13.62 -0.06 -31.15
C VAL A 484 12.33 -0.29 -31.94
N LEU A 485 11.20 0.14 -31.37
CA LEU A 485 9.90 0.03 -32.03
C LEU A 485 9.77 1.14 -33.07
N LEU A 486 9.55 0.78 -34.33
CA LEU A 486 9.36 1.76 -35.40
C LEU A 486 7.95 2.34 -35.36
N ASP A 487 7.80 3.57 -35.86
CA ASP A 487 6.49 4.20 -35.98
C ASP A 487 5.71 3.66 -37.19
N PRO A 488 4.37 3.57 -37.11
CA PRO A 488 3.53 3.18 -38.23
C PRO A 488 3.81 4.02 -39.50
N GLY A 489 3.90 3.33 -40.63
CA GLY A 489 4.27 3.88 -41.94
C GLY A 489 5.76 3.79 -42.27
N GLN A 490 6.63 3.42 -41.33
CA GLN A 490 8.08 3.21 -41.56
C GLN A 490 8.42 1.79 -42.07
N GLN A 491 7.56 1.14 -42.87
CA GLN A 491 7.81 -0.23 -43.36
C GLN A 491 8.86 -0.28 -44.51
N LYS A 492 10.09 0.17 -44.26
CA LYS A 492 11.26 -0.17 -45.10
C LYS A 492 12.56 -0.39 -44.31
N THR A 493 12.96 -1.66 -44.36
CA THR A 493 14.35 -2.16 -44.31
C THR A 493 15.10 -2.04 -42.98
N SER A 494 16.09 -2.91 -42.84
CA SER A 494 17.20 -2.81 -41.88
C SER A 494 18.02 -1.51 -41.97
N GLU A 495 17.76 -0.65 -42.96
CA GLU A 495 18.27 0.73 -43.04
C GLU A 495 17.99 1.54 -41.77
N ALA A 496 16.91 1.25 -41.05
CA ALA A 496 16.62 1.85 -39.74
C ALA A 496 17.74 1.60 -38.70
N LEU A 497 18.51 0.51 -38.82
CA LEU A 497 19.67 0.22 -37.97
C LEU A 497 20.88 1.11 -38.29
N ASN A 498 20.98 1.69 -39.50
CA ASN A 498 22.18 2.39 -39.98
C ASN A 498 22.66 3.49 -39.01
N ARG A 499 21.73 4.26 -38.41
CA ARG A 499 22.07 5.33 -37.45
C ARG A 499 22.61 4.82 -36.11
N TRP A 500 22.38 3.55 -35.79
CA TRP A 500 22.80 2.92 -34.55
C TRP A 500 24.13 2.17 -34.69
N GLN A 501 24.50 1.74 -35.91
CA GLN A 501 25.64 0.85 -36.17
C GLN A 501 27.00 1.37 -35.68
N ALA A 502 27.18 2.67 -35.47
CA ALA A 502 28.41 3.26 -34.95
C ALA A 502 28.51 3.07 -33.42
N ASP A 503 27.58 3.65 -32.67
CA ASP A 503 27.55 3.54 -31.20
C ASP A 503 27.30 2.11 -30.72
N ALA A 504 26.51 1.30 -31.45
CA ALA A 504 26.26 -0.11 -31.13
C ALA A 504 27.57 -0.93 -31.07
N ARG A 505 28.44 -0.77 -32.08
CA ARG A 505 29.79 -1.37 -32.10
C ARG A 505 30.66 -0.84 -30.98
N ALA A 506 30.72 0.49 -30.82
CA ALA A 506 31.58 1.14 -29.83
C ALA A 506 31.22 0.80 -28.37
N LEU A 507 29.94 0.51 -28.10
CA LEU A 507 29.44 0.18 -26.75
C LEU A 507 29.25 -1.34 -26.54
N GLY A 508 29.31 -2.15 -27.60
CA GLY A 508 29.11 -3.59 -27.54
C GLY A 508 27.63 -4.01 -27.37
N VAL A 509 26.68 -3.16 -27.74
CA VAL A 509 25.23 -3.37 -27.49
C VAL A 509 24.52 -3.77 -28.78
N VAL A 510 23.75 -4.86 -28.73
CA VAL A 510 22.92 -5.31 -29.85
C VAL A 510 21.74 -4.35 -30.02
N VAL A 511 21.40 -4.04 -31.27
CA VAL A 511 20.20 -3.22 -31.57
C VAL A 511 19.27 -4.00 -32.49
N ALA A 512 18.00 -4.08 -32.14
CA ALA A 512 16.97 -4.69 -32.97
C ALA A 512 15.83 -3.71 -33.22
N VAL A 513 15.43 -3.56 -34.49
CA VAL A 513 14.26 -2.79 -34.90
C VAL A 513 13.07 -3.72 -35.10
N VAL A 514 11.88 -3.32 -34.64
CA VAL A 514 10.64 -4.09 -34.79
C VAL A 514 9.54 -3.20 -35.40
N THR A 515 8.86 -3.69 -36.43
CA THR A 515 7.78 -2.96 -37.10
C THR A 515 6.39 -3.34 -36.54
N PRO A 516 5.40 -2.43 -36.58
CA PRO A 516 4.00 -2.83 -36.41
C PRO A 516 3.55 -3.70 -37.59
N ALA A 517 2.55 -4.55 -37.34
CA ALA A 517 1.87 -5.35 -38.37
C ALA A 517 0.94 -4.50 -39.25
N ASP A 518 0.27 -3.51 -38.65
CA ASP A 518 -0.59 -2.53 -39.33
C ASP A 518 0.23 -1.26 -39.62
N GLU A 519 0.34 -0.87 -40.89
CA GLU A 519 1.02 0.37 -41.31
C GLU A 519 0.48 1.64 -40.63
N ARG A 520 -0.69 1.58 -39.98
CA ARG A 520 -1.40 2.74 -39.41
C ARG A 520 -1.29 2.86 -37.90
N ARG A 521 -0.98 1.77 -37.18
CA ARG A 521 -0.98 1.74 -35.71
C ARG A 521 -0.27 0.51 -35.14
N TRP A 522 0.22 0.65 -33.91
CA TRP A 522 0.45 -0.48 -33.01
C TRP A 522 -0.86 -0.89 -32.32
N THR A 523 -0.94 -2.15 -31.90
CA THR A 523 -2.02 -2.73 -31.09
C THR A 523 -1.46 -3.39 -29.82
N PRO A 524 -2.18 -3.39 -28.68
CA PRO A 524 -1.63 -3.90 -27.42
C PRO A 524 -1.19 -5.38 -27.46
N GLY A 525 -1.81 -6.19 -28.33
CA GLY A 525 -1.43 -7.61 -28.51
C GLY A 525 -0.06 -7.82 -29.16
N GLU A 526 0.53 -6.79 -29.76
CA GLU A 526 1.90 -6.86 -30.31
C GLU A 526 2.99 -6.77 -29.22
N ALA A 527 2.62 -6.68 -27.93
CA ALA A 527 3.56 -6.78 -26.80
C ALA A 527 4.28 -8.15 -26.79
N ASP A 528 3.54 -9.25 -26.97
CA ASP A 528 4.07 -10.62 -27.12
C ASP A 528 5.15 -10.70 -28.19
N VAL A 529 4.95 -10.00 -29.31
CA VAL A 529 5.90 -9.98 -30.42
C VAL A 529 7.22 -9.35 -29.99
N VAL A 530 7.18 -8.25 -29.24
CA VAL A 530 8.38 -7.58 -28.70
C VAL A 530 9.08 -8.48 -27.67
N GLY A 531 8.33 -9.13 -26.77
CA GLY A 531 8.85 -10.11 -25.80
C GLY A 531 9.49 -11.33 -26.47
N ARG A 532 8.92 -11.80 -27.59
CA ARG A 532 9.48 -12.89 -28.41
C ARG A 532 10.75 -12.49 -29.15
N VAL A 533 10.82 -11.27 -29.72
CA VAL A 533 12.08 -10.72 -30.27
C VAL A 533 13.16 -10.68 -29.19
N ALA A 534 12.83 -10.12 -28.02
CA ALA A 534 13.73 -10.03 -26.87
C ALA A 534 14.25 -11.41 -26.44
N THR A 535 13.34 -12.38 -26.26
CA THR A 535 13.63 -13.76 -25.84
C THR A 535 14.52 -14.48 -26.85
N GLN A 536 14.21 -14.37 -28.14
CA GLN A 536 14.93 -15.08 -29.19
C GLN A 536 16.34 -14.50 -29.40
N LEU A 537 16.51 -13.18 -29.30
CA LEU A 537 17.82 -12.54 -29.36
C LEU A 537 18.64 -12.78 -28.10
N SER A 538 18.05 -12.68 -26.90
CA SER A 538 18.73 -12.99 -25.64
C SER A 538 19.32 -14.40 -25.64
N LYS A 539 18.49 -15.41 -25.95
CA LYS A 539 18.92 -16.82 -26.02
C LYS A 539 19.94 -17.09 -27.12
N ARG A 540 19.87 -16.36 -28.24
CA ARG A 540 20.84 -16.48 -29.35
C ARG A 540 22.19 -15.83 -29.04
N MET A 541 22.21 -14.80 -28.18
CA MET A 541 23.37 -13.94 -27.95
C MET A 541 24.00 -14.09 -26.56
N GLY A 542 23.44 -14.94 -25.70
CA GLY A 542 23.93 -15.15 -24.32
C GLY A 542 23.67 -13.97 -23.37
N LEU A 543 22.66 -13.13 -23.66
CA LEU A 543 22.40 -11.91 -22.90
C LEU A 543 21.57 -12.17 -21.63
N ASP A 544 22.05 -11.65 -20.51
CA ASP A 544 21.31 -11.51 -19.25
C ASP A 544 20.01 -10.72 -19.48
N ARG A 545 18.90 -11.20 -18.93
CA ARG A 545 17.58 -10.55 -18.99
C ARG A 545 17.57 -9.16 -18.38
N ALA A 546 18.44 -8.87 -17.42
CA ALA A 546 18.58 -7.52 -16.87
C ALA A 546 19.25 -6.51 -17.83
N SER A 547 19.78 -6.95 -18.99
CA SER A 547 20.48 -6.08 -19.96
C SER A 547 19.63 -5.63 -21.15
N ILE A 548 18.29 -5.67 -21.04
CA ILE A 548 17.36 -5.56 -22.18
C ILE A 548 16.43 -4.36 -22.02
N GLY A 549 16.67 -3.33 -22.83
CA GLY A 549 15.85 -2.12 -22.89
C GLY A 549 14.97 -2.05 -24.15
N VAL A 550 13.85 -1.33 -24.08
CA VAL A 550 12.99 -0.99 -25.23
C VAL A 550 12.75 0.52 -25.36
N THR A 551 12.63 1.02 -26.59
CA THR A 551 12.37 2.44 -26.91
C THR A 551 11.43 2.56 -28.11
N GLY A 552 10.76 3.70 -28.23
CA GLY A 552 10.20 4.15 -29.51
C GLY A 552 11.28 4.74 -30.43
N ASP A 553 10.93 4.97 -31.70
CA ASP A 553 11.83 5.55 -32.69
C ASP A 553 11.88 7.08 -32.65
N GLN A 554 10.76 7.74 -32.97
CA GLN A 554 10.69 9.20 -33.16
C GLN A 554 9.38 9.85 -32.68
N LYS A 555 8.25 9.14 -32.68
CA LYS A 555 6.92 9.70 -32.35
C LYS A 555 6.26 8.95 -31.19
N GLY A 556 5.29 9.61 -30.57
CA GLY A 556 4.52 9.08 -29.44
C GLY A 556 3.91 7.65 -29.58
N PRO A 557 3.45 7.18 -30.76
CA PRO A 557 2.88 5.84 -30.88
C PRO A 557 3.85 4.70 -30.58
N SER A 558 5.10 4.77 -31.07
CA SER A 558 6.12 3.76 -30.78
C SER A 558 6.58 3.80 -29.32
N PHE A 559 6.74 5.00 -28.72
CA PHE A 559 7.03 5.13 -27.28
C PHE A 559 5.91 4.59 -26.39
N ALA A 560 4.64 4.81 -26.75
CA ALA A 560 3.50 4.26 -26.03
C ALA A 560 3.47 2.73 -26.12
N MET A 561 3.80 2.15 -27.28
CA MET A 561 3.93 0.70 -27.43
C MET A 561 5.12 0.14 -26.65
N ALA A 562 6.25 0.86 -26.60
CA ALA A 562 7.43 0.46 -25.84
C ALA A 562 7.11 0.33 -24.34
N LEU A 563 6.35 1.28 -23.79
CA LEU A 563 5.86 1.21 -22.41
C LEU A 563 4.88 0.04 -22.18
N VAL A 564 3.96 -0.21 -23.11
CA VAL A 564 3.02 -1.35 -23.02
C VAL A 564 3.77 -2.68 -23.09
N ALA A 565 4.74 -2.83 -23.99
CA ALA A 565 5.57 -4.03 -24.09
C ALA A 565 6.37 -4.24 -22.81
N ALA A 566 7.10 -3.24 -22.32
CA ALA A 566 7.92 -3.34 -21.11
C ALA A 566 7.12 -3.68 -19.83
N LEU A 567 5.92 -3.12 -19.68
CA LEU A 567 5.04 -3.41 -18.53
C LEU A 567 4.34 -4.78 -18.63
N THR A 568 4.33 -5.41 -19.81
CA THR A 568 3.74 -6.75 -20.04
C THR A 568 4.81 -7.84 -19.99
N GLU A 569 5.91 -7.65 -20.71
CA GLU A 569 7.00 -8.61 -20.93
C GLU A 569 8.12 -8.51 -19.89
N LYS A 570 7.77 -8.22 -18.63
CA LYS A 570 8.72 -7.91 -17.54
C LYS A 570 9.80 -8.98 -17.30
N GLU A 571 9.47 -10.25 -17.55
CA GLU A 571 10.40 -11.38 -17.43
C GLU A 571 11.64 -11.26 -18.35
N VAL A 572 11.56 -10.43 -19.39
CA VAL A 572 12.54 -10.32 -20.48
C VAL A 572 12.96 -8.86 -20.76
N ILE A 573 12.21 -7.85 -20.32
CA ILE A 573 12.51 -6.43 -20.54
C ILE A 573 12.73 -5.73 -19.20
N SER A 574 13.97 -5.35 -18.91
CA SER A 574 14.38 -4.67 -17.67
C SER A 574 14.34 -3.15 -17.73
N GLY A 575 14.15 -2.55 -18.92
CA GLY A 575 14.03 -1.10 -19.05
C GLY A 575 13.17 -0.62 -20.21
N VAL A 576 12.56 0.56 -20.05
CA VAL A 576 11.94 1.31 -21.15
C VAL A 576 12.41 2.77 -21.18
N ALA A 577 12.78 3.25 -22.36
CA ALA A 577 13.10 4.64 -22.62
C ALA A 577 11.99 5.36 -23.39
N ALA A 578 11.64 6.57 -22.97
CA ALA A 578 10.59 7.38 -23.59
C ALA A 578 10.78 8.90 -23.42
N ILE A 579 10.01 9.67 -24.18
CA ILE A 579 9.89 11.14 -24.05
C ILE A 579 8.94 11.54 -22.92
N GLY A 580 9.11 12.74 -22.35
CA GLY A 580 8.26 13.25 -21.26
C GLY A 580 6.76 13.39 -21.59
N GLU A 581 6.39 13.68 -22.85
CA GLU A 581 4.99 13.84 -23.28
C GLU A 581 4.22 12.50 -23.46
N LEU A 582 4.49 11.51 -22.62
CA LEU A 582 3.92 10.17 -22.77
C LEU A 582 2.51 10.07 -22.16
N LYS A 583 1.57 9.53 -22.94
CA LYS A 583 0.21 9.21 -22.46
C LYS A 583 0.24 8.04 -21.46
N PRO A 584 -0.67 8.00 -20.47
CA PRO A 584 -0.77 6.88 -19.55
C PRO A 584 -0.99 5.56 -20.32
N PRO A 585 -0.35 4.45 -19.90
CA PRO A 585 -0.50 3.17 -20.57
C PRO A 585 -1.92 2.61 -20.35
N ALA A 586 -2.47 1.94 -21.36
CA ALA A 586 -3.83 1.39 -21.34
C ALA A 586 -3.93 0.05 -20.55
N ILE A 587 -3.13 -0.11 -19.50
CA ILE A 587 -2.97 -1.32 -18.70
C ILE A 587 -2.79 -0.95 -17.22
N ARG A 588 -3.24 -1.83 -16.32
CA ARG A 588 -3.15 -1.60 -14.87
C ARG A 588 -1.71 -1.75 -14.39
N LEU A 589 -1.12 -0.65 -13.89
CA LEU A 589 0.15 -0.69 -13.17
C LEU A 589 0.03 -1.63 -11.95
N ARG A 590 1.02 -2.51 -11.80
CA ARG A 590 1.26 -3.37 -10.63
C ARG A 590 2.49 -2.88 -9.88
N GLU A 591 2.75 -3.37 -8.67
CA GLU A 591 4.05 -3.17 -8.01
C GLU A 591 5.18 -3.73 -8.89
N ASN A 592 6.38 -3.16 -8.79
CA ASN A 592 7.54 -3.59 -9.56
C ASN A 592 8.21 -4.80 -8.92
N ASP A 593 8.87 -5.62 -9.73
CA ASP A 593 9.60 -6.78 -9.22
C ASP A 593 10.94 -6.33 -8.61
N PRO A 594 11.28 -6.70 -7.35
CA PRO A 594 12.59 -6.40 -6.77
C PRO A 594 13.74 -7.24 -7.35
N GLU A 595 13.47 -8.38 -8.00
CA GLU A 595 14.49 -9.22 -8.64
C GLU A 595 14.90 -8.67 -10.01
N LEU A 596 13.92 -8.27 -10.83
CA LEU A 596 14.11 -7.58 -12.11
C LEU A 596 13.25 -6.29 -12.17
N PRO A 597 13.71 -5.20 -11.56
CA PRO A 597 12.95 -3.96 -11.55
C PRO A 597 12.95 -3.30 -12.93
N LEU A 598 11.77 -3.18 -13.54
CA LEU A 598 11.61 -2.40 -14.77
C LEU A 598 11.95 -0.92 -14.52
N GLN A 599 13.04 -0.44 -15.11
CA GLN A 599 13.45 0.97 -15.03
C GLN A 599 12.82 1.81 -16.14
N LEU A 600 12.38 3.03 -15.81
CA LEU A 600 11.93 4.01 -16.79
C LEU A 600 12.99 5.09 -17.00
N ALA A 601 13.50 5.20 -18.22
CA ALA A 601 14.37 6.29 -18.66
C ALA A 601 13.54 7.35 -19.39
N LEU A 602 13.34 8.52 -18.77
CA LEU A 602 12.56 9.60 -19.35
C LEU A 602 13.46 10.72 -19.86
N ALA A 603 13.30 11.09 -21.13
CA ALA A 603 13.93 12.26 -21.73
C ALA A 603 13.22 13.53 -21.26
N ILE A 604 13.67 14.02 -20.10
CA ILE A 604 13.18 15.22 -19.38
C ILE A 604 14.34 15.93 -18.67
N THR A 605 14.26 17.24 -18.51
CA THR A 605 15.27 18.03 -17.81
C THR A 605 14.97 18.22 -16.32
N ALA A 606 13.68 18.31 -15.95
CA ALA A 606 13.21 18.61 -14.59
C ALA A 606 11.93 17.82 -14.21
N ASP A 607 11.65 17.70 -12.92
CA ASP A 607 10.48 16.93 -12.41
C ASP A 607 9.12 17.53 -12.79
N ALA A 608 9.09 18.84 -13.08
CA ALA A 608 7.90 19.50 -13.60
C ALA A 608 7.50 19.00 -15.00
N GLU A 609 8.39 18.28 -15.70
CA GLU A 609 8.14 17.64 -17.00
C GLU A 609 7.71 16.17 -16.87
N LEU A 610 7.65 15.61 -15.65
CA LEU A 610 7.14 14.25 -15.45
C LEU A 610 5.66 14.17 -15.85
N PRO A 611 5.23 13.13 -16.58
CA PRO A 611 3.82 12.89 -16.82
C PRO A 611 3.06 12.80 -15.48
N GLY A 612 1.92 13.46 -15.35
CA GLY A 612 1.14 13.46 -14.10
C GLY A 612 0.73 12.06 -13.60
N TRP A 613 0.69 11.06 -14.48
CA TRP A 613 0.46 9.66 -14.13
C TRP A 613 1.74 8.93 -13.65
N ALA A 614 2.93 9.41 -14.02
CA ALA A 614 4.21 8.78 -13.67
C ALA A 614 4.60 9.01 -12.20
N GLY A 615 4.07 10.04 -11.53
CA GLY A 615 4.33 10.33 -10.12
C GLY A 615 3.86 9.25 -9.11
N VAL A 616 3.13 8.23 -9.57
CA VAL A 616 2.83 7.03 -8.76
C VAL A 616 3.95 5.97 -8.83
N LEU A 617 4.72 5.94 -9.92
CA LEU A 617 5.63 4.83 -10.26
C LEU A 617 6.71 4.56 -9.19
N PRO A 618 7.40 5.57 -8.60
CA PRO A 618 8.36 5.30 -7.53
C PRO A 618 7.69 4.73 -6.27
N LYS A 619 6.45 5.12 -5.98
CA LYS A 619 5.68 4.64 -4.82
C LYS A 619 5.31 3.15 -4.91
N ILE A 620 5.37 2.59 -6.12
CA ILE A 620 5.14 1.18 -6.44
C ILE A 620 6.40 0.51 -7.05
N GLY A 621 7.59 1.05 -6.77
CA GLY A 621 8.88 0.37 -6.97
C GLY A 621 9.54 0.51 -8.36
N TYR A 622 9.05 1.36 -9.27
CA TYR A 622 9.75 1.60 -10.54
C TYR A 622 10.75 2.76 -10.40
N PRO A 623 12.06 2.53 -10.62
CA PRO A 623 13.03 3.60 -10.64
C PRO A 623 12.87 4.43 -11.92
N ILE A 624 12.84 5.75 -11.77
CA ILE A 624 12.83 6.70 -12.89
C ILE A 624 14.21 7.37 -12.95
N VAL A 625 14.86 7.30 -14.12
CA VAL A 625 16.11 8.01 -14.43
C VAL A 625 15.87 9.05 -15.51
N ARG A 626 16.56 10.20 -15.44
CA ARG A 626 16.51 11.20 -16.52
C ARG A 626 17.53 10.88 -17.61
N THR A 627 17.13 11.02 -18.86
CA THR A 627 18.06 11.16 -20.00
C THR A 627 17.98 12.58 -20.55
N SER A 628 19.07 13.07 -21.14
CA SER A 628 19.06 14.38 -21.82
C SER A 628 18.37 14.34 -23.18
N ASN A 629 18.14 13.15 -23.75
CA ASN A 629 17.50 12.90 -25.05
C ASN A 629 17.27 11.39 -25.28
N THR A 630 16.70 11.03 -26.44
CA THR A 630 16.54 9.64 -26.93
C THR A 630 17.43 9.31 -28.14
N GLN A 631 18.64 9.88 -28.21
CA GLN A 631 19.59 9.61 -29.30
C GLN A 631 20.32 8.27 -29.11
N PRO A 632 20.85 7.65 -30.20
CA PRO A 632 21.46 6.32 -30.16
C PRO A 632 22.47 6.11 -29.03
N ARG A 633 23.51 6.94 -28.95
CA ARG A 633 24.57 6.82 -27.94
C ARG A 633 24.03 6.82 -26.51
N THR A 634 23.17 7.78 -26.18
CA THR A 634 22.58 7.95 -24.84
C THR A 634 21.76 6.72 -24.44
N LEU A 635 20.94 6.19 -25.34
CA LEU A 635 20.11 5.01 -25.06
C LEU A 635 20.95 3.72 -24.95
N LEU A 636 22.01 3.58 -25.75
CA LEU A 636 22.90 2.41 -25.69
C LEU A 636 23.82 2.44 -24.45
N GLN A 637 24.23 3.63 -23.99
CA GLN A 637 24.89 3.80 -22.70
C GLN A 637 23.95 3.45 -21.54
N TRP A 638 22.69 3.91 -21.60
CA TRP A 638 21.67 3.55 -20.61
C TRP A 638 21.42 2.03 -20.54
N VAL A 639 21.29 1.34 -21.68
CA VAL A 639 21.11 -0.13 -21.71
C VAL A 639 22.24 -0.86 -20.99
N ARG A 640 23.50 -0.41 -21.12
CA ARG A 640 24.64 -0.97 -20.35
C ARG A 640 24.46 -0.83 -18.83
N THR A 641 23.71 0.16 -18.35
CA THR A 641 23.48 0.37 -16.90
C THR A 641 22.34 -0.46 -16.31
N LEU A 642 21.48 -1.09 -17.14
CA LEU A 642 20.32 -1.85 -16.66
C LEU A 642 20.71 -3.13 -15.91
N SER A 643 21.81 -3.79 -16.28
CA SER A 643 22.29 -5.01 -15.63
C SER A 643 23.13 -4.77 -14.37
N ARG A 644 23.40 -3.50 -14.03
CA ARG A 644 24.26 -3.07 -12.92
C ARG A 644 23.66 -3.49 -11.57
N LEU A 645 24.44 -4.28 -10.83
CA LEU A 645 24.22 -4.63 -9.43
C LEU A 645 24.69 -3.51 -8.50
#